data_AF-A0A671Q1R3-F1
#
_entry.id   AF-A0A671Q1R3-F1
#
_cell.length_a   1.000
_cell.length_b   1.000
_cell.length_c   1.000
_cell.angle_alpha   90.00
_cell.angle_beta   90.00
_cell.angle_gamma   90.00
#
_symmetry.space_group_name_H-M   'P 1'
#
loop_
_entity.id
_entity.type
_entity.pdbx_description
1 polymer ?
#
loop_
_entity_poly.entity_id
_entity_poly.type
_entity_poly.pdbx_seq_one_letter_code
_entity_poly.pdbx_strand_id
1 'polypeptide(L)'
;MGDVISTNLDEGKREMITARTSTVMAEFGRFYEQQYAVALFNSVRYEIEGGGNTQTQLLHRKDPLKNKSIFSGSLFQYLEESKKWRSRFLYVGDSYNISLYESKAAHDRGLHSKGVINCAGYRALTSMEEYLGLLNNSLGDTKAKSASAPFLKCPTQFPLILWHPYARHHYFCVMTEKEQKKWHAVFQDCVRHSNNGLSEECKVATPAFTDALRLYRQAKGHYGTWDMMCGNQAQILANLVMETLHPELKNLIVPRLKGKLQQRQRDWMLISDAVCRQVLSQTKTQHEALAQVCEVERPRLDSALRTDMDQIITSKEHVSGKIRALVLPRIEQLVRSKVQPYIHSILEALMEPTSRGFSEVRDILFSELVEVSKNTMNDSSRGKLGEHMDKISMLAFHPVKMQSCYGKMEALNLEGLQQRCDVSSPSVFIQRAQVLMRQQMDNAVHTFEQLVHQSLDGHSTEDLCKTIQRCQDRVLKKYDYDSSTVRKKFFREALLQIIIPYMLKQLSPSCSPDLPKFKELIFEDFSRFILVENIFEEAVLQSVSKDIMMAVKEAAVQRRHNLYRDSMVLTNSDLNLHLLGEDTIDWAGQLGGVKGEKQGGEMANRKRKQIVSMIHLDGMPLPYESCQEIPGVDCIPEEYEGQAGQDLESKKPVNPVQHVPIEKEPGSPDGVNEIRDLINPVLEVVEKDSSQLTNGMLSLEEGDEVKHITTVTDMVQGSSRKYNSVFRL
;
A
#
# COMPACT_ATOMS: atom_id res chain seq x y z
N MET A 1 0.63 47.35 -3.40
CA MET A 1 0.28 46.16 -4.21
C MET A 1 -0.09 45.05 -3.25
N GLY A 2 -1.11 44.26 -3.56
CA GLY A 2 -1.40 43.04 -2.80
C GLY A 2 -0.31 41.98 -3.00
N ASP A 3 -0.39 40.88 -2.26
CA ASP A 3 0.42 39.71 -2.57
C ASP A 3 -0.10 39.00 -3.84
N VAL A 4 0.66 38.01 -4.33
CA VAL A 4 0.33 37.28 -5.56
C VAL A 4 -1.02 36.53 -5.43
N ILE A 5 -1.36 36.10 -4.21
CA ILE A 5 -2.57 35.33 -3.94
C ILE A 5 -3.79 36.24 -3.97
N SER A 6 -3.84 37.30 -3.16
CA SER A 6 -4.95 38.28 -3.13
C SER A 6 -5.15 39.02 -4.46
N THR A 7 -4.08 39.26 -5.23
CA THR A 7 -4.17 39.92 -6.54
C THR A 7 -4.81 39.03 -7.62
N ASN A 8 -4.75 37.70 -7.48
CA ASN A 8 -5.28 36.76 -8.48
C ASN A 8 -6.51 35.97 -8.00
N LEU A 9 -6.65 35.73 -6.70
CA LEU A 9 -7.80 35.12 -6.02
C LEU A 9 -8.54 36.18 -5.21
N ASP A 10 -9.19 37.09 -5.94
CA ASP A 10 -10.23 37.98 -5.43
C ASP A 10 -11.50 37.21 -5.05
N GLU A 11 -12.43 37.88 -4.36
CA GLU A 11 -13.60 37.22 -3.78
C GLU A 11 -14.47 36.54 -4.83
N GLY A 12 -14.73 37.18 -5.98
CA GLY A 12 -15.50 36.56 -7.06
C GLY A 12 -14.89 35.26 -7.60
N LYS A 13 -13.54 35.13 -7.62
CA LYS A 13 -12.91 33.83 -7.95
C LYS A 13 -12.97 32.84 -6.78
N ARG A 14 -12.98 33.29 -5.53
CA ARG A 14 -13.19 32.42 -4.35
C ARG A 14 -14.61 31.88 -4.30
N GLU A 15 -15.61 32.71 -4.55
CA GLU A 15 -17.01 32.31 -4.72
C GLU A 15 -17.16 31.31 -5.88
N MET A 16 -16.53 31.56 -7.03
CA MET A 16 -16.53 30.62 -8.15
C MET A 16 -15.90 29.26 -7.80
N ILE A 17 -14.77 29.25 -7.09
CA ILE A 17 -14.14 28.02 -6.57
C ILE A 17 -15.08 27.29 -5.61
N THR A 18 -15.71 28.03 -4.69
CA THR A 18 -16.66 27.47 -3.72
C THR A 18 -17.90 26.88 -4.39
N ALA A 19 -18.43 27.54 -5.43
CA ALA A 19 -19.56 27.05 -6.23
C ALA A 19 -19.17 25.78 -7.01
N ARG A 20 -18.05 25.79 -7.75
CA ARG A 20 -17.53 24.62 -8.47
C ARG A 20 -17.33 23.40 -7.55
N THR A 21 -16.74 23.63 -6.37
CA THR A 21 -16.53 22.60 -5.34
C THR A 21 -17.87 22.01 -4.88
N SER A 22 -18.85 22.85 -4.56
CA SER A 22 -20.20 22.40 -4.16
C SER A 22 -20.92 21.63 -5.27
N THR A 23 -20.76 21.98 -6.55
CA THR A 23 -21.35 21.21 -7.66
C THR A 23 -20.79 19.79 -7.71
N VAL A 24 -19.46 19.64 -7.67
CA VAL A 24 -18.80 18.31 -7.68
C VAL A 24 -19.20 17.50 -6.46
N MET A 25 -19.22 18.11 -5.27
CA MET A 25 -19.63 17.45 -4.02
C MET A 25 -21.11 17.03 -4.02
N ALA A 26 -22.01 17.81 -4.60
CA ALA A 26 -23.42 17.46 -4.71
C ALA A 26 -23.68 16.33 -5.73
N GLU A 27 -22.91 16.29 -6.83
CA GLU A 27 -22.96 15.16 -7.77
C GLU A 27 -22.37 13.88 -7.15
N PHE A 28 -21.22 13.97 -6.47
CA PHE A 28 -20.62 12.85 -5.74
C PHE A 28 -21.54 12.33 -4.62
N GLY A 29 -22.16 13.23 -3.84
CA GLY A 29 -23.01 12.88 -2.70
C GLY A 29 -24.18 11.97 -3.08
N ARG A 30 -24.81 12.20 -4.24
CA ARG A 30 -25.87 11.34 -4.78
C ARG A 30 -25.40 9.90 -5.03
N PHE A 31 -24.19 9.73 -5.58
CA PHE A 31 -23.60 8.40 -5.73
C PHE A 31 -23.24 7.81 -4.36
N TYR A 32 -22.72 8.62 -3.42
CA TYR A 32 -22.32 8.14 -2.10
C TYR A 32 -23.51 7.63 -1.26
N GLU A 33 -24.61 8.37 -1.19
CA GLU A 33 -25.83 7.95 -0.48
C GLU A 33 -26.41 6.64 -1.05
N GLN A 34 -26.35 6.45 -2.36
CA GLN A 34 -26.76 5.23 -3.06
C GLN A 34 -25.82 4.06 -2.77
N GLN A 35 -24.51 4.25 -2.96
CA GLN A 35 -23.52 3.18 -2.73
C GLN A 35 -23.36 2.83 -1.25
N TYR A 36 -23.69 3.74 -0.31
CA TYR A 36 -23.70 3.44 1.12
C TYR A 36 -24.73 2.36 1.47
N ALA A 37 -25.94 2.44 0.93
CA ALA A 37 -26.98 1.43 1.15
C ALA A 37 -26.62 0.08 0.48
N VAL A 38 -26.01 0.09 -0.71
CA VAL A 38 -25.51 -1.14 -1.38
C VAL A 38 -24.34 -1.76 -0.63
N ALA A 39 -23.39 -0.96 -0.12
CA ALA A 39 -22.27 -1.45 0.70
C ALA A 39 -22.75 -2.02 2.04
N LEU A 40 -23.78 -1.41 2.65
CA LEU A 40 -24.41 -1.94 3.86
C LEU A 40 -25.13 -3.27 3.58
N PHE A 41 -25.89 -3.38 2.49
CA PHE A 41 -26.47 -4.66 2.04
C PHE A 41 -25.41 -5.75 1.92
N ASN A 42 -24.29 -5.46 1.24
CA ASN A 42 -23.20 -6.43 1.07
C ASN A 42 -22.51 -6.81 2.40
N SER A 43 -22.33 -5.86 3.34
CA SER A 43 -21.77 -6.15 4.68
C SER A 43 -22.71 -7.03 5.50
N VAL A 44 -23.97 -6.63 5.63
CA VAL A 44 -24.99 -7.35 6.43
C VAL A 44 -25.25 -8.74 5.85
N ARG A 45 -25.25 -8.89 4.52
CA ARG A 45 -25.31 -10.20 3.87
C ARG A 45 -24.11 -11.08 4.24
N TYR A 46 -22.88 -10.56 4.14
CA TYR A 46 -21.67 -11.31 4.48
C TYR A 46 -21.62 -11.74 5.97
N GLU A 47 -22.14 -10.89 6.86
CA GLU A 47 -22.34 -11.21 8.29
C GLU A 47 -23.34 -12.38 8.48
N ILE A 48 -24.48 -12.35 7.79
CA ILE A 48 -25.55 -13.36 7.88
C ILE A 48 -25.14 -14.69 7.23
N GLU A 49 -24.46 -14.66 6.08
CA GLU A 49 -23.96 -15.84 5.37
C GLU A 49 -22.76 -16.52 6.08
N GLY A 50 -22.35 -16.02 7.26
CA GLY A 50 -21.25 -16.60 8.05
C GLY A 50 -19.89 -16.49 7.36
N GLY A 51 -19.66 -15.36 6.67
CA GLY A 51 -18.53 -15.14 5.76
C GLY A 51 -17.17 -15.57 6.32
N GLY A 52 -16.64 -16.68 5.79
CA GLY A 52 -15.40 -17.28 6.26
C GLY A 52 -14.17 -16.46 5.87
N ASN A 53 -13.50 -15.86 6.85
CA ASN A 53 -12.14 -15.36 6.68
C ASN A 53 -11.15 -16.52 6.55
N THR A 54 -10.35 -16.54 5.48
CA THR A 54 -9.20 -17.46 5.39
C THR A 54 -8.17 -17.11 6.47
N GLN A 55 -7.97 -18.00 7.44
CA GLN A 55 -7.06 -17.79 8.56
C GLN A 55 -5.60 -17.64 8.09
N THR A 56 -4.99 -16.50 8.40
CA THR A 56 -3.57 -16.24 8.19
C THR A 56 -2.70 -17.09 9.11
N GLN A 57 -1.49 -17.40 8.66
CA GLN A 57 -0.53 -18.20 9.42
C GLN A 57 0.39 -17.35 10.30
N LEU A 58 0.55 -16.07 9.94
CA LEU A 58 1.21 -15.03 10.74
C LEU A 58 0.21 -14.23 11.58
N LEU A 59 0.67 -13.77 12.74
CA LEU A 59 -0.06 -12.86 13.62
C LEU A 59 -0.03 -11.42 13.10
N HIS A 60 -1.08 -10.66 13.43
CA HIS A 60 -1.25 -9.26 13.04
C HIS A 60 -1.15 -8.34 14.27
N ARG A 61 -0.32 -7.31 14.19
CA ARG A 61 -0.16 -6.32 15.26
C ARG A 61 -1.08 -5.13 15.02
N LYS A 62 -1.94 -4.79 15.98
CA LYS A 62 -2.96 -3.72 15.81
C LYS A 62 -2.38 -2.31 15.69
N ASP A 63 -1.34 -1.98 16.46
CA ASP A 63 -0.71 -0.66 16.45
C ASP A 63 0.84 -0.80 16.53
N PRO A 64 1.53 -1.02 15.39
CA PRO A 64 2.97 -1.28 15.37
C PRO A 64 3.85 -0.07 15.73
N LEU A 65 3.31 1.14 15.62
CA LEU A 65 4.05 2.39 15.73
C LEU A 65 3.79 3.16 17.03
N LYS A 66 2.86 2.71 17.87
CA LYS A 66 2.49 3.31 19.16
C LYS A 66 3.68 3.81 19.99
N ASN A 67 3.75 5.12 20.19
CA ASN A 67 4.82 5.82 20.93
C ASN A 67 6.24 5.74 20.31
N LYS A 68 6.41 5.23 19.09
CA LYS A 68 7.70 5.09 18.42
C LYS A 68 7.97 6.26 17.46
N SER A 69 9.25 6.55 17.19
CA SER A 69 9.67 7.64 16.29
C SER A 69 10.35 7.06 15.06
N ILE A 70 9.77 7.26 13.87
CA ILE A 70 10.25 6.63 12.64
C ILE A 70 11.61 7.20 12.24
N PHE A 71 11.69 8.52 12.09
CA PHE A 71 12.95 9.17 11.74
C PHE A 71 12.98 10.63 12.21
N SER A 72 14.18 11.13 12.51
CA SER A 72 14.40 12.57 12.75
C SER A 72 15.81 13.01 12.37
N GLY A 73 15.96 14.30 12.08
CA GLY A 73 17.25 14.94 11.80
C GLY A 73 17.10 16.33 11.18
N SER A 74 18.21 17.04 11.00
CA SER A 74 18.22 18.40 10.46
C SER A 74 18.42 18.41 8.93
N LEU A 75 17.69 19.26 8.22
CA LEU A 75 17.90 19.56 6.80
C LEU A 75 17.88 21.07 6.58
N PHE A 76 18.48 21.54 5.49
CA PHE A 76 18.25 22.91 5.01
C PHE A 76 16.93 22.94 4.24
N GLN A 77 15.93 23.69 4.71
CA GLN A 77 14.66 23.92 4.01
C GLN A 77 14.66 25.31 3.36
N TYR A 78 14.15 25.43 2.14
CA TYR A 78 13.89 26.73 1.51
C TYR A 78 12.54 27.31 1.98
N LEU A 79 12.56 28.52 2.53
CA LEU A 79 11.36 29.23 2.99
C LEU A 79 11.00 30.33 2.00
N GLU A 80 9.96 30.12 1.20
CA GLU A 80 9.49 31.03 0.15
C GLU A 80 9.18 32.44 0.69
N GLU A 81 8.64 32.52 1.91
CA GLU A 81 8.26 33.75 2.63
C GLU A 81 9.45 34.68 2.89
N SER A 82 10.63 34.09 3.12
CA SER A 82 11.88 34.85 3.38
C SER A 82 12.92 34.71 2.27
N LYS A 83 12.60 33.92 1.23
CA LYS A 83 13.46 33.51 0.10
C LYS A 83 14.84 33.01 0.51
N LYS A 84 14.94 32.41 1.70
CA LYS A 84 16.19 31.95 2.34
C LYS A 84 16.11 30.47 2.69
N TRP A 85 17.25 29.79 2.57
CA TRP A 85 17.47 28.49 3.17
C TRP A 85 17.68 28.63 4.68
N ARG A 86 17.10 27.75 5.49
CA ARG A 86 17.31 27.67 6.95
C ARG A 86 17.39 26.22 7.40
N SER A 87 18.19 25.95 8.42
CA SER A 87 18.15 24.66 9.10
C SER A 87 16.78 24.45 9.78
N ARG A 88 16.23 23.24 9.62
CA ARG A 88 14.99 22.79 10.24
C ARG A 88 15.17 21.35 10.69
N PHE A 89 14.74 21.06 11.92
CA PHE A 89 14.72 19.71 12.44
C PHE A 89 13.40 19.05 12.04
N LEU A 90 13.48 18.01 11.21
CA LEU A 90 12.34 17.22 10.76
C LEU A 90 12.16 16.03 11.71
N TYR A 91 10.91 15.76 12.08
CA TYR A 91 10.51 14.60 12.88
C TYR A 91 9.34 13.88 12.20
N VAL A 92 9.44 12.56 12.08
CA VAL A 92 8.43 11.66 11.50
C VAL A 92 7.96 10.70 12.58
N GLY A 93 6.70 10.89 13.02
CA GLY A 93 6.05 10.04 14.01
C GLY A 93 5.29 8.86 13.40
N ASP A 94 4.58 8.14 14.26
CA ASP A 94 3.59 7.09 13.95
C ASP A 94 2.71 7.37 12.71
N SER A 95 2.11 8.56 12.63
CA SER A 95 1.22 8.98 11.53
C SER A 95 1.93 9.32 10.21
N TYR A 96 3.25 9.12 10.12
CA TYR A 96 4.12 9.48 8.98
C TYR A 96 4.11 10.96 8.54
N ASN A 97 3.35 11.83 9.21
CA ASN A 97 3.38 13.27 8.95
C ASN A 97 4.73 13.87 9.36
N ILE A 98 5.32 14.69 8.48
CA ILE A 98 6.62 15.31 8.71
C ILE A 98 6.42 16.62 9.49
N SER A 99 6.77 16.62 10.77
CA SER A 99 6.71 17.81 11.63
C SER A 99 8.00 18.63 11.52
N LEU A 100 7.87 19.95 11.32
CA LEU A 100 8.97 20.89 11.11
C LEU A 100 9.26 21.69 12.39
N TYR A 101 10.45 21.55 12.96
CA TYR A 101 10.89 22.32 14.15
C TYR A 101 12.05 23.26 13.83
N GLU A 102 12.21 24.30 14.66
CA GLU A 102 13.30 25.29 14.54
C GLU A 102 14.68 24.63 14.72
N SER A 103 14.78 23.74 15.70
CA SER A 103 15.96 22.95 16.06
C SER A 103 15.52 21.69 16.82
N LYS A 104 16.42 20.73 17.00
CA LYS A 104 16.18 19.56 17.86
C LYS A 104 15.80 19.97 19.29
N ALA A 105 16.50 20.95 19.86
CA ALA A 105 16.21 21.47 21.20
C ALA A 105 14.82 22.11 21.33
N ALA A 106 14.19 22.57 20.24
CA ALA A 106 12.81 23.03 20.26
C ALA A 106 11.81 21.86 20.35
N HIS A 107 12.05 20.79 19.57
CA HIS A 107 11.28 19.54 19.65
C HIS A 107 11.41 18.87 21.03
N ASP A 108 12.63 18.72 21.53
CA ASP A 108 12.93 18.01 22.78
C ASP A 108 12.39 18.76 24.04
N ARG A 109 12.06 20.05 23.90
CA ARG A 109 11.37 20.87 24.91
C ARG A 109 9.84 20.89 24.75
N GLY A 110 9.28 20.14 23.79
CA GLY A 110 7.84 20.11 23.52
C GLY A 110 7.28 21.41 22.91
N LEU A 111 8.11 22.25 22.30
CA LEU A 111 7.63 23.48 21.66
C LEU A 111 6.85 23.15 20.38
N HIS A 112 5.85 23.96 20.05
CA HIS A 112 5.05 23.81 18.84
C HIS A 112 5.90 23.75 17.56
N SER A 113 5.54 22.84 16.66
CA SER A 113 6.11 22.79 15.31
C SER A 113 5.79 24.08 14.53
N LYS A 114 6.66 24.45 13.58
CA LYS A 114 6.47 25.55 12.64
C LYS A 114 5.53 25.19 11.48
N GLY A 115 5.12 23.92 11.40
CA GLY A 115 4.28 23.36 10.34
C GLY A 115 4.39 21.84 10.28
N VAL A 116 3.42 21.21 9.63
CA VAL A 116 3.34 19.76 9.42
C VAL A 116 3.05 19.51 7.95
N ILE A 117 3.75 18.55 7.34
CA ILE A 117 3.54 18.11 5.96
C ILE A 117 2.89 16.73 6.00
N ASN A 118 1.70 16.60 5.42
CA ASN A 118 1.14 15.30 5.03
C ASN A 118 1.55 15.02 3.57
N CYS A 119 1.97 13.79 3.27
CA CYS A 119 2.60 13.47 1.99
C CYS A 119 1.66 12.77 0.99
N ALA A 120 0.33 12.81 1.19
CA ALA A 120 -0.61 12.22 0.25
C ALA A 120 -0.53 12.91 -1.13
N GLY A 121 -0.45 12.13 -2.21
CA GLY A 121 -0.33 12.62 -3.58
C GLY A 121 1.03 13.21 -3.96
N TYR A 122 1.98 13.32 -3.01
CA TYR A 122 3.30 13.87 -3.30
C TYR A 122 4.21 12.87 -4.03
N ARG A 123 5.22 13.39 -4.73
CA ARG A 123 6.34 12.62 -5.27
C ARG A 123 7.64 13.16 -4.68
N ALA A 124 8.52 12.26 -4.21
CA ALA A 124 9.81 12.61 -3.63
C ALA A 124 10.91 12.51 -4.69
N LEU A 125 11.48 13.65 -5.07
CA LEU A 125 12.43 13.81 -6.17
C LEU A 125 13.83 14.09 -5.61
N THR A 126 14.88 13.60 -6.29
CA THR A 126 16.29 13.81 -5.92
C THR A 126 17.04 14.75 -6.87
N SER A 127 16.41 15.19 -7.97
CA SER A 127 17.00 16.08 -8.96
C SER A 127 16.17 17.35 -9.20
N MET A 128 16.88 18.48 -9.39
CA MET A 128 16.28 19.73 -9.86
C MET A 128 15.87 19.65 -11.34
N GLU A 129 16.51 18.78 -12.13
CA GLU A 129 16.19 18.60 -13.55
C GLU A 129 14.83 17.91 -13.73
N GLU A 130 14.61 16.80 -13.01
CA GLU A 130 13.34 16.07 -12.93
C GLU A 130 12.19 17.02 -12.52
N TYR A 131 12.42 17.80 -11.46
CA TYR A 131 11.47 18.80 -10.98
C TYR A 131 11.15 19.89 -12.02
N LEU A 132 12.16 20.39 -12.75
CA LEU A 132 11.95 21.36 -13.82
C LEU A 132 11.22 20.74 -15.03
N GLY A 133 11.43 19.46 -15.33
CA GLY A 133 10.66 18.72 -16.32
C GLY A 133 9.16 18.71 -16.00
N LEU A 134 8.80 18.33 -14.77
CA LEU A 134 7.42 18.36 -14.27
C LEU A 134 6.82 19.78 -14.29
N LEU A 135 7.59 20.81 -13.92
CA LEU A 135 7.15 22.21 -13.95
C LEU A 135 6.95 22.79 -15.36
N ASN A 136 7.75 22.38 -16.35
CA ASN A 136 7.60 22.91 -17.71
C ASN A 136 6.34 22.35 -18.37
N ASN A 137 6.07 21.06 -18.15
CA ASN A 137 4.82 20.42 -18.55
C ASN A 137 3.59 21.06 -17.88
N SER A 138 3.72 21.58 -16.65
CA SER A 138 2.59 22.17 -15.93
C SER A 138 2.07 23.48 -16.53
N LEU A 139 2.90 24.27 -17.25
CA LEU A 139 2.46 25.51 -17.90
C LEU A 139 2.15 25.37 -19.40
N GLY A 140 2.89 24.57 -20.17
CA GLY A 140 2.50 24.21 -21.54
C GLY A 140 3.01 25.11 -22.69
N ASP A 141 3.92 26.05 -22.43
CA ASP A 141 4.60 26.85 -23.46
C ASP A 141 5.65 26.00 -24.23
N THR A 142 5.21 25.02 -25.04
CA THR A 142 6.03 24.02 -25.77
C THR A 142 6.91 24.56 -26.91
N LYS A 143 7.27 25.86 -26.88
CA LYS A 143 8.30 26.48 -27.73
C LYS A 143 9.33 27.33 -26.96
N ALA A 144 9.37 27.23 -25.64
CA ALA A 144 10.53 27.69 -24.87
C ALA A 144 11.74 26.77 -25.15
N LYS A 145 12.92 27.35 -25.43
CA LYS A 145 14.17 26.58 -25.56
C LYS A 145 14.50 25.88 -24.23
N SER A 146 15.06 24.68 -24.31
CA SER A 146 15.57 23.92 -23.17
C SER A 146 16.69 24.67 -22.43
N ALA A 147 16.94 24.27 -21.18
CA ALA A 147 17.88 24.91 -20.24
C ALA A 147 17.53 26.35 -19.81
N SER A 148 16.37 26.54 -19.17
CA SER A 148 16.19 27.69 -18.27
C SER A 148 16.90 27.40 -16.94
N ALA A 149 17.88 28.21 -16.55
CA ALA A 149 18.66 28.00 -15.31
C ALA A 149 17.74 27.96 -14.06
N PRO A 150 17.97 27.07 -13.07
CA PRO A 150 17.03 26.82 -11.99
C PRO A 150 16.72 28.08 -11.17
N PHE A 151 15.43 28.36 -10.95
CA PHE A 151 15.00 29.53 -10.18
C PHE A 151 15.37 29.45 -8.69
N LEU A 152 15.75 28.27 -8.22
CA LEU A 152 16.15 27.97 -6.86
C LEU A 152 17.58 27.44 -6.90
N LYS A 153 18.54 28.25 -6.42
CA LYS A 153 19.90 27.78 -6.19
C LYS A 153 19.94 26.99 -4.87
N CYS A 154 20.18 25.70 -4.97
CA CYS A 154 20.45 24.83 -3.83
C CYS A 154 21.80 25.18 -3.17
N PRO A 155 21.97 25.03 -1.84
CA PRO A 155 23.26 25.26 -1.18
C PRO A 155 24.25 24.11 -1.43
N THR A 156 23.72 22.92 -1.73
CA THR A 156 24.49 21.69 -1.99
C THR A 156 24.04 21.02 -3.29
N GLN A 157 24.77 20.00 -3.73
CA GLN A 157 24.45 19.20 -4.92
C GLN A 157 23.36 18.15 -4.67
N PHE A 158 22.84 18.04 -3.44
CA PHE A 158 21.96 16.96 -2.98
C PHE A 158 20.57 17.49 -2.56
N PRO A 159 19.73 17.91 -3.53
CA PRO A 159 18.38 18.38 -3.24
C PRO A 159 17.42 17.22 -2.94
N LEU A 160 16.37 17.52 -2.19
CA LEU A 160 15.23 16.65 -1.95
C LEU A 160 13.96 17.50 -2.11
N ILE A 161 13.11 17.14 -3.05
CA ILE A 161 11.93 17.95 -3.40
C ILE A 161 10.67 17.11 -3.25
N LEU A 162 9.72 17.60 -2.46
CA LEU A 162 8.35 17.08 -2.43
C LEU A 162 7.52 17.89 -3.43
N TRP A 163 7.15 17.26 -4.54
CA TRP A 163 6.28 17.81 -5.59
C TRP A 163 4.84 17.29 -5.45
N HIS A 164 3.83 18.11 -5.74
CA HIS A 164 2.41 17.72 -5.74
C HIS A 164 1.70 18.43 -6.90
N PRO A 165 0.79 17.81 -7.66
CA PRO A 165 0.18 18.45 -8.83
C PRO A 165 -0.65 19.72 -8.50
N TYR A 166 -1.08 19.88 -7.25
CA TYR A 166 -1.99 20.95 -6.81
C TYR A 166 -1.54 21.75 -5.57
N ALA A 167 -0.48 21.34 -4.86
CA ALA A 167 -0.20 21.82 -3.50
C ALA A 167 1.25 22.31 -3.34
N ARG A 168 1.55 23.02 -2.24
CA ARG A 168 2.87 23.60 -1.99
C ARG A 168 4.02 22.61 -2.15
N HIS A 169 4.92 22.91 -3.06
CA HIS A 169 6.19 22.18 -3.15
C HIS A 169 7.09 22.52 -1.95
N HIS A 170 7.75 21.50 -1.41
CA HIS A 170 8.74 21.66 -0.33
C HIS A 170 10.13 21.30 -0.85
N TYR A 171 11.10 22.19 -0.64
CA TYR A 171 12.48 22.02 -1.09
C TYR A 171 13.41 21.88 0.12
N PHE A 172 14.19 20.82 0.13
CA PHE A 172 15.21 20.53 1.12
C PHE A 172 16.57 20.28 0.47
N CYS A 173 17.65 20.41 1.22
CA CYS A 173 19.02 20.07 0.84
C CYS A 173 19.76 19.45 2.03
N VAL A 174 20.65 18.51 1.73
CA VAL A 174 21.52 17.80 2.70
C VAL A 174 22.98 17.88 2.25
N MET A 175 23.94 17.53 3.13
CA MET A 175 25.37 17.71 2.84
C MET A 175 25.97 16.57 2.02
N THR A 176 25.39 15.37 2.08
CA THR A 176 25.96 14.17 1.42
C THR A 176 24.91 13.36 0.64
N GLU A 177 25.37 12.63 -0.38
CA GLU A 177 24.57 11.65 -1.12
C GLU A 177 23.99 10.55 -0.20
N LYS A 178 24.75 10.15 0.84
CA LYS A 178 24.31 9.15 1.83
C LYS A 178 23.13 9.64 2.66
N GLU A 179 23.11 10.92 3.05
CA GLU A 179 21.94 11.55 3.66
C GLU A 179 20.79 11.70 2.66
N GLN A 180 21.10 12.01 1.38
CA GLN A 180 20.09 12.20 0.35
C GLN A 180 19.30 10.91 0.12
N LYS A 181 19.98 9.79 -0.12
CA LYS A 181 19.37 8.46 -0.26
C LYS A 181 18.56 8.06 0.98
N LYS A 182 19.08 8.38 2.18
CA LYS A 182 18.40 8.08 3.46
C LYS A 182 17.12 8.88 3.66
N TRP A 183 17.13 10.18 3.37
CA TRP A 183 15.94 11.04 3.48
C TRP A 183 14.96 10.85 2.31
N HIS A 184 15.44 10.49 1.11
CA HIS A 184 14.59 10.12 -0.02
C HIS A 184 13.75 8.88 0.31
N ALA A 185 14.37 7.82 0.83
CA ALA A 185 13.68 6.64 1.35
C ALA A 185 12.61 6.99 2.41
N VAL A 186 12.96 7.85 3.38
CA VAL A 186 12.01 8.34 4.40
C VAL A 186 10.84 9.09 3.76
N PHE A 187 11.08 9.95 2.78
CA PHE A 187 10.03 10.69 2.09
C PHE A 187 9.16 9.78 1.19
N GLN A 188 9.74 8.79 0.51
CA GLN A 188 8.99 7.75 -0.21
C GLN A 188 8.09 6.95 0.75
N ASP A 189 8.58 6.60 1.94
CA ASP A 189 7.77 5.92 2.96
C ASP A 189 6.64 6.81 3.51
N CYS A 190 6.89 8.10 3.72
CA CYS A 190 5.88 9.08 4.13
C CYS A 190 4.78 9.23 3.07
N VAL A 191 5.16 9.31 1.79
CA VAL A 191 4.22 9.30 0.65
C VAL A 191 3.41 8.01 0.63
N ARG A 192 4.06 6.84 0.66
CA ARG A 192 3.40 5.53 0.58
C ARG A 192 2.41 5.29 1.72
N HIS A 193 2.76 5.70 2.94
CA HIS A 193 1.84 5.63 4.08
C HIS A 193 0.68 6.63 3.92
N SER A 194 0.97 7.89 3.60
CA SER A 194 -0.06 8.92 3.45
C SER A 194 -1.04 8.60 2.32
N ASN A 195 -0.58 7.98 1.24
CA ASN A 195 -1.42 7.59 0.11
C ASN A 195 -2.44 6.50 0.50
N ASN A 196 -2.06 5.56 1.37
CA ASN A 196 -2.93 4.49 1.90
C ASN A 196 -3.84 5.01 3.04
N GLY A 197 -4.53 6.13 2.82
CA GLY A 197 -5.34 6.83 3.82
C GLY A 197 -6.81 6.38 3.93
N LEU A 198 -7.20 5.29 3.25
CA LEU A 198 -8.51 4.64 3.38
C LEU A 198 -8.37 3.38 4.24
N SER A 199 -9.30 3.16 5.19
CA SER A 199 -9.26 2.01 6.10
C SER A 199 -9.97 0.79 5.50
N GLU A 200 -9.25 -0.34 5.41
CA GLU A 200 -9.81 -1.65 5.04
C GLU A 200 -10.71 -2.26 6.14
N GLU A 201 -10.72 -1.69 7.35
CA GLU A 201 -11.58 -2.13 8.44
C GLU A 201 -13.03 -1.65 8.27
N CYS A 202 -13.23 -0.48 7.63
CA CYS A 202 -14.56 0.11 7.46
C CYS A 202 -15.35 -0.53 6.32
N LYS A 203 -16.04 -1.64 6.61
CA LYS A 203 -16.71 -2.50 5.61
C LYS A 203 -17.87 -1.85 4.82
N VAL A 204 -18.32 -0.66 5.21
CA VAL A 204 -19.43 0.07 4.56
C VAL A 204 -18.95 1.38 3.94
N ALA A 205 -18.51 2.34 4.76
CA ALA A 205 -18.23 3.70 4.28
C ALA A 205 -17.01 3.80 3.36
N THR A 206 -16.03 2.88 3.45
CA THR A 206 -14.88 2.87 2.53
C THR A 206 -15.25 2.28 1.15
N PRO A 207 -15.87 1.09 1.02
CA PRO A 207 -16.41 0.61 -0.26
C PRO A 207 -17.36 1.61 -0.91
N ALA A 208 -18.34 2.14 -0.16
CA ALA A 208 -19.29 3.14 -0.65
C ALA A 208 -18.59 4.39 -1.21
N PHE A 209 -17.53 4.86 -0.55
CA PHE A 209 -16.72 5.98 -1.03
C PHE A 209 -15.99 5.65 -2.33
N THR A 210 -15.33 4.49 -2.40
CA THR A 210 -14.58 4.09 -3.59
C THR A 210 -15.47 3.84 -4.80
N ASP A 211 -16.64 3.21 -4.62
CA ASP A 211 -17.58 2.97 -5.71
C ASP A 211 -18.31 4.25 -6.14
N ALA A 212 -18.69 5.13 -5.21
CA ALA A 212 -19.27 6.43 -5.57
C ALA A 212 -18.29 7.31 -6.36
N LEU A 213 -17.02 7.34 -5.95
CA LEU A 213 -15.95 8.02 -6.66
C LEU A 213 -15.75 7.44 -8.07
N ARG A 214 -15.73 6.11 -8.18
CA ARG A 214 -15.57 5.36 -9.43
C ARG A 214 -16.72 5.65 -10.40
N LEU A 215 -17.97 5.54 -9.93
CA LEU A 215 -19.19 5.81 -10.72
C LEU A 215 -19.26 7.28 -11.17
N TYR A 216 -18.95 8.24 -10.29
CA TYR A 216 -18.84 9.65 -10.67
C TYR A 216 -17.81 9.85 -11.80
N ARG A 217 -16.63 9.23 -11.71
CA ARG A 217 -15.59 9.31 -12.75
C ARG A 217 -16.05 8.67 -14.07
N GLN A 218 -16.68 7.50 -14.02
CA GLN A 218 -17.23 6.82 -15.21
C GLN A 218 -18.32 7.66 -15.89
N ALA A 219 -19.16 8.35 -15.13
CA ALA A 219 -20.17 9.28 -15.64
C ALA A 219 -19.58 10.52 -16.33
N LYS A 220 -18.31 10.88 -16.04
CA LYS A 220 -17.53 11.88 -16.79
C LYS A 220 -16.67 11.27 -17.90
N GLY A 221 -16.80 9.96 -18.18
CA GLY A 221 -16.02 9.24 -19.19
C GLY A 221 -14.64 8.76 -18.74
N HIS A 222 -14.27 8.93 -17.48
CA HIS A 222 -13.00 8.50 -16.91
C HIS A 222 -13.12 7.08 -16.33
N TYR A 223 -12.52 6.10 -17.01
CA TYR A 223 -12.46 4.69 -16.59
C TYR A 223 -11.01 4.32 -16.24
N GLY A 224 -10.82 3.38 -15.30
CA GLY A 224 -9.50 2.85 -14.93
C GLY A 224 -9.03 3.26 -13.53
N THR A 225 -7.79 2.92 -13.22
CA THR A 225 -7.08 3.36 -12.02
C THR A 225 -6.78 4.87 -12.08
N TRP A 226 -6.68 5.52 -10.93
CA TRP A 226 -6.44 6.97 -10.85
C TRP A 226 -5.32 7.29 -9.85
N ASP A 227 -4.23 7.89 -10.32
CA ASP A 227 -3.04 8.23 -9.52
C ASP A 227 -3.37 9.09 -8.28
N MET A 228 -4.42 9.91 -8.35
CA MET A 228 -4.84 10.80 -7.25
C MET A 228 -5.89 10.19 -6.31
N MET A 229 -6.15 8.88 -6.41
CA MET A 229 -6.88 8.09 -5.39
C MET A 229 -5.96 7.80 -4.19
N CYS A 230 -5.42 8.85 -3.59
CA CYS A 230 -4.46 8.78 -2.50
C CYS A 230 -4.74 9.83 -1.41
N GLY A 231 -4.50 9.45 -0.16
CA GLY A 231 -4.89 10.24 1.02
C GLY A 231 -6.15 9.70 1.69
N ASN A 232 -6.70 10.49 2.61
CA ASN A 232 -8.01 10.25 3.19
C ASN A 232 -9.14 10.70 2.24
N GLN A 233 -10.39 10.39 2.59
CA GLN A 233 -11.58 10.72 1.78
C GLN A 233 -11.66 12.20 1.37
N ALA A 234 -11.40 13.14 2.28
CA ALA A 234 -11.45 14.57 2.00
C ALA A 234 -10.33 15.04 1.03
N GLN A 235 -9.13 14.44 1.13
CA GLN A 235 -8.02 14.68 0.20
C GLN A 235 -8.32 14.13 -1.20
N ILE A 236 -8.87 12.93 -1.30
CA ILE A 236 -9.26 12.31 -2.57
C ILE A 236 -10.38 13.13 -3.25
N LEU A 237 -11.35 13.65 -2.49
CA LEU A 237 -12.37 14.58 -3.00
C LEU A 237 -11.78 15.93 -3.40
N ALA A 238 -10.80 16.46 -2.67
CA ALA A 238 -10.11 17.68 -3.07
C ALA A 238 -9.37 17.49 -4.40
N ASN A 239 -8.71 16.34 -4.61
CA ASN A 239 -8.10 15.97 -5.88
C ASN A 239 -9.13 15.87 -7.01
N LEU A 240 -10.34 15.36 -6.72
CA LEU A 240 -11.42 15.19 -7.71
C LEU A 240 -11.95 16.54 -8.21
N VAL A 241 -12.07 17.52 -7.32
CA VAL A 241 -12.42 18.90 -7.66
C VAL A 241 -11.27 19.57 -8.42
N MET A 242 -10.02 19.40 -7.95
CA MET A 242 -8.84 20.00 -8.58
C MET A 242 -8.56 19.45 -9.98
N GLU A 243 -8.95 18.20 -10.29
CA GLU A 243 -8.79 17.61 -11.63
C GLU A 243 -9.44 18.46 -12.74
N THR A 244 -10.62 19.04 -12.48
CA THR A 244 -11.34 19.90 -13.45
C THR A 244 -11.09 21.40 -13.20
N LEU A 245 -11.00 21.82 -11.94
CA LEU A 245 -10.84 23.22 -11.55
C LEU A 245 -9.44 23.77 -11.84
N HIS A 246 -8.38 22.96 -11.69
CA HIS A 246 -7.00 23.41 -11.89
C HIS A 246 -6.73 23.82 -13.35
N PRO A 247 -7.13 23.06 -14.39
CA PRO A 247 -7.07 23.53 -15.79
C PRO A 247 -7.90 24.80 -16.07
N GLU A 248 -9.11 24.92 -15.52
CA GLU A 248 -9.98 26.10 -15.69
C GLU A 248 -9.30 27.37 -15.14
N LEU A 249 -8.85 27.32 -13.88
CA LEU A 249 -8.14 28.43 -13.23
C LEU A 249 -6.80 28.73 -13.90
N LYS A 250 -6.06 27.71 -14.35
CA LYS A 250 -4.79 27.88 -15.08
C LYS A 250 -5.00 28.76 -16.31
N ASN A 251 -5.99 28.42 -17.13
CA ASN A 251 -6.30 29.16 -18.36
C ASN A 251 -6.79 30.60 -18.07
N LEU A 252 -7.51 30.81 -16.97
CA LEU A 252 -7.98 32.13 -16.55
C LEU A 252 -6.85 33.04 -15.99
N ILE A 253 -5.91 32.47 -15.23
CA ILE A 253 -4.95 33.21 -14.39
C ILE A 253 -3.55 33.27 -15.02
N VAL A 254 -2.99 32.16 -15.52
CA VAL A 254 -1.59 32.10 -16.01
C VAL A 254 -1.27 33.12 -17.13
N PRO A 255 -2.18 33.43 -18.08
CA PRO A 255 -1.94 34.49 -19.07
C PRO A 255 -1.82 35.90 -18.47
N ARG A 256 -2.31 36.11 -17.24
CA ARG A 256 -2.30 37.40 -16.52
C ARG A 256 -1.09 37.56 -15.59
N LEU A 257 -0.40 36.47 -15.26
CA LEU A 257 0.80 36.47 -14.41
C LEU A 257 1.98 37.16 -15.11
N LYS A 258 2.63 38.09 -14.41
CA LYS A 258 3.70 38.95 -14.93
C LYS A 258 5.10 38.38 -14.65
N GLY A 259 6.08 38.80 -15.45
CA GLY A 259 7.49 38.44 -15.27
C GLY A 259 7.96 37.26 -16.13
N LYS A 260 9.18 36.79 -15.88
CA LYS A 260 9.79 35.66 -16.59
C LYS A 260 9.04 34.35 -16.30
N LEU A 261 9.13 33.36 -17.20
CA LEU A 261 8.48 32.05 -17.09
C LEU A 261 8.58 31.44 -15.68
N GLN A 262 9.76 31.47 -15.08
CA GLN A 262 10.02 30.96 -13.73
C GLN A 262 9.28 31.69 -12.60
N GLN A 263 9.09 33.01 -12.73
CA GLN A 263 8.28 33.75 -11.76
C GLN A 263 6.80 33.39 -11.96
N ARG A 264 6.33 33.30 -13.20
CA ARG A 264 4.97 32.82 -13.53
C ARG A 264 4.72 31.38 -13.02
N GLN A 265 5.74 30.51 -13.05
CA GLN A 265 5.71 29.18 -12.45
C GLN A 265 5.59 29.25 -10.91
N ARG A 266 6.46 29.99 -10.22
CA ARG A 266 6.37 30.18 -8.74
C ARG A 266 5.02 30.76 -8.32
N ASP A 267 4.57 31.81 -9.01
CA ASP A 267 3.31 32.50 -8.74
C ASP A 267 2.12 31.57 -8.95
N TRP A 268 2.13 30.77 -10.03
CA TRP A 268 1.10 29.76 -10.28
C TRP A 268 1.09 28.66 -9.20
N MET A 269 2.24 28.19 -8.72
CA MET A 269 2.29 27.20 -7.62
C MET A 269 1.71 27.76 -6.31
N LEU A 270 2.01 29.03 -5.97
CA LEU A 270 1.43 29.70 -4.79
C LEU A 270 -0.09 29.88 -4.89
N ILE A 271 -0.60 30.16 -6.09
CA ILE A 271 -2.03 30.28 -6.36
C ILE A 271 -2.70 28.90 -6.29
N SER A 272 -2.15 27.89 -6.96
CA SER A 272 -2.67 26.51 -6.97
C SER A 272 -2.76 25.94 -5.57
N ASP A 273 -1.70 26.11 -4.75
CA ASP A 273 -1.66 25.74 -3.33
C ASP A 273 -2.74 26.45 -2.48
N ALA A 274 -3.00 27.74 -2.72
CA ALA A 274 -4.06 28.48 -2.05
C ALA A 274 -5.47 27.99 -2.44
N VAL A 275 -5.68 27.62 -3.71
CA VAL A 275 -6.93 26.99 -4.17
C VAL A 275 -7.08 25.61 -3.55
N CYS A 276 -6.04 24.78 -3.59
CA CYS A 276 -6.05 23.42 -3.03
C CYS A 276 -6.40 23.41 -1.54
N ARG A 277 -5.91 24.37 -0.75
CA ARG A 277 -6.32 24.54 0.66
C ARG A 277 -7.79 24.94 0.81
N GLN A 278 -8.29 25.87 0.00
CA GLN A 278 -9.71 26.28 0.05
C GLN A 278 -10.62 25.10 -0.29
N VAL A 279 -10.33 24.40 -1.39
CA VAL A 279 -11.05 23.19 -1.84
C VAL A 279 -11.00 22.11 -0.76
N LEU A 280 -9.83 21.76 -0.23
CA LEU A 280 -9.69 20.72 0.81
C LEU A 280 -10.47 21.07 2.09
N SER A 281 -10.47 22.33 2.50
CA SER A 281 -11.25 22.76 3.67
C SER A 281 -12.76 22.61 3.43
N GLN A 282 -13.23 22.80 2.20
CA GLN A 282 -14.64 22.70 1.85
C GLN A 282 -15.09 21.26 1.60
N THR A 283 -14.31 20.46 0.84
CA THR A 283 -14.61 19.04 0.60
C THR A 283 -14.61 18.26 1.91
N LYS A 284 -13.73 18.61 2.86
CA LYS A 284 -13.76 18.05 4.22
C LYS A 284 -15.12 18.29 4.89
N THR A 285 -15.52 19.54 5.08
CA THR A 285 -16.77 19.89 5.78
C THR A 285 -18.01 19.30 5.09
N GLN A 286 -18.05 19.33 3.74
CA GLN A 286 -19.18 18.79 2.97
C GLN A 286 -19.21 17.25 3.02
N HIS A 287 -18.06 16.56 3.04
CA HIS A 287 -17.98 15.11 3.21
C HIS A 287 -18.31 14.66 4.63
N GLU A 288 -17.86 15.38 5.66
CA GLU A 288 -18.18 15.07 7.06
C GLU A 288 -19.69 15.17 7.32
N ALA A 289 -20.37 16.19 6.78
CA ALA A 289 -21.83 16.30 6.84
C ALA A 289 -22.55 15.17 6.06
N LEU A 290 -22.10 14.85 4.85
CA LEU A 290 -22.63 13.77 4.01
C LEU A 290 -22.50 12.40 4.69
N ALA A 291 -21.34 12.10 5.26
CA ALA A 291 -21.10 10.86 6.01
C ALA A 291 -21.99 10.79 7.27
N GLN A 292 -22.21 11.91 7.97
CA GLN A 292 -23.11 11.98 9.11
C GLN A 292 -24.57 11.67 8.71
N VAL A 293 -25.06 12.15 7.56
CA VAL A 293 -26.39 11.79 7.03
C VAL A 293 -26.51 10.28 6.82
N CYS A 294 -25.50 9.65 6.23
CA CYS A 294 -25.50 8.19 6.00
C CYS A 294 -25.47 7.38 7.30
N GLU A 295 -24.62 7.73 8.28
CA GLU A 295 -24.56 7.02 9.57
C GLU A 295 -25.82 7.23 10.42
N VAL A 296 -26.53 8.35 10.29
CA VAL A 296 -27.85 8.58 10.95
C VAL A 296 -28.94 7.69 10.35
N GLU A 297 -28.96 7.48 9.03
CA GLU A 297 -29.90 6.58 8.36
C GLU A 297 -29.56 5.09 8.51
N ARG A 298 -28.30 4.77 8.84
CA ARG A 298 -27.77 3.40 8.92
C ARG A 298 -28.61 2.44 9.77
N PRO A 299 -29.06 2.75 11.00
CA PRO A 299 -29.81 1.79 11.82
C PRO A 299 -31.16 1.42 11.20
N ARG A 300 -31.80 2.37 10.50
CA ARG A 300 -33.06 2.14 9.77
C ARG A 300 -32.85 1.22 8.56
N LEU A 301 -31.74 1.43 7.84
CA LEU A 301 -31.36 0.57 6.72
C LEU A 301 -30.97 -0.85 7.17
N ASP A 302 -30.17 -0.98 8.24
CA ASP A 302 -29.77 -2.26 8.82
C ASP A 302 -30.99 -3.06 9.32
N SER A 303 -31.94 -2.40 10.00
CA SER A 303 -33.19 -3.04 10.44
C SER A 303 -34.05 -3.55 9.28
N ALA A 304 -34.13 -2.81 8.16
CA ALA A 304 -34.83 -3.27 6.96
C ALA A 304 -34.09 -4.45 6.31
N LEU A 305 -32.77 -4.33 6.14
CA LEU A 305 -31.92 -5.39 5.59
C LEU A 305 -32.03 -6.71 6.35
N ARG A 306 -32.02 -6.68 7.69
CA ARG A 306 -32.15 -7.89 8.52
C ARG A 306 -33.58 -8.44 8.59
N THR A 307 -34.58 -7.70 8.13
CA THR A 307 -35.98 -8.15 8.06
C THR A 307 -36.29 -8.79 6.70
N ASP A 308 -35.82 -8.19 5.60
CA ASP A 308 -36.22 -8.54 4.24
C ASP A 308 -35.07 -9.10 3.37
N MET A 309 -34.00 -9.61 3.98
CA MET A 309 -32.78 -10.05 3.27
C MET A 309 -33.07 -11.02 2.11
N ASP A 310 -33.86 -12.06 2.34
CA ASP A 310 -34.17 -13.07 1.31
C ASP A 310 -35.05 -12.51 0.19
N GLN A 311 -35.96 -11.60 0.52
CA GLN A 311 -36.82 -10.88 -0.42
C GLN A 311 -35.99 -9.93 -1.31
N ILE A 312 -35.04 -9.19 -0.71
CA ILE A 312 -34.11 -8.31 -1.41
C ILE A 312 -33.16 -9.13 -2.31
N ILE A 313 -32.62 -10.26 -1.82
CA ILE A 313 -31.79 -11.18 -2.62
C ILE A 313 -32.60 -11.75 -3.80
N THR A 314 -33.82 -12.19 -3.56
CA THR A 314 -34.71 -12.75 -4.61
C THR A 314 -35.05 -11.70 -5.66
N SER A 315 -35.38 -10.47 -5.25
CA SER A 315 -35.62 -9.35 -6.17
C SER A 315 -34.36 -8.99 -6.97
N LYS A 316 -33.18 -8.92 -6.31
CA LYS A 316 -31.91 -8.66 -6.97
C LYS A 316 -31.57 -9.75 -8.00
N GLU A 317 -31.77 -11.03 -7.69
CA GLU A 317 -31.47 -12.12 -8.61
C GLU A 317 -32.45 -12.17 -9.80
N HIS A 318 -33.75 -11.84 -9.59
CA HIS A 318 -34.70 -11.66 -10.70
C HIS A 318 -34.22 -10.61 -11.70
N VAL A 319 -33.90 -9.41 -11.21
CA VAL A 319 -33.43 -8.29 -12.04
C VAL A 319 -32.07 -8.63 -12.68
N SER A 320 -31.19 -9.32 -11.96
CA SER A 320 -29.91 -9.82 -12.47
C SER A 320 -30.09 -10.85 -13.59
N GLY A 321 -31.12 -11.71 -13.52
CA GLY A 321 -31.49 -12.62 -14.62
C GLY A 321 -31.90 -11.86 -15.88
N LYS A 322 -32.76 -10.83 -15.73
CA LYS A 322 -33.24 -10.00 -16.85
C LYS A 322 -32.11 -9.17 -17.49
N ILE A 323 -31.24 -8.58 -16.69
CA ILE A 323 -30.09 -7.81 -17.18
C ILE A 323 -29.08 -8.72 -17.88
N ARG A 324 -28.68 -9.85 -17.26
CA ARG A 324 -27.73 -10.81 -17.87
C ARG A 324 -28.25 -11.32 -19.22
N ALA A 325 -29.53 -11.65 -19.34
CA ALA A 325 -30.13 -12.09 -20.61
C ALA A 325 -29.97 -11.08 -21.76
N LEU A 326 -29.91 -9.78 -21.47
CA LEU A 326 -29.64 -8.73 -22.45
C LEU A 326 -28.15 -8.56 -22.75
N VAL A 327 -27.32 -8.47 -21.72
CA VAL A 327 -25.92 -8.01 -21.88
C VAL A 327 -24.91 -9.13 -22.13
N LEU A 328 -25.18 -10.36 -21.68
CA LEU A 328 -24.23 -11.47 -21.70
C LEU A 328 -23.66 -11.79 -23.10
N PRO A 329 -24.44 -11.81 -24.21
CA PRO A 329 -23.88 -12.08 -25.54
C PRO A 329 -22.82 -11.06 -25.98
N ARG A 330 -22.99 -9.78 -25.61
CA ARG A 330 -22.03 -8.70 -25.90
C ARG A 330 -20.79 -8.82 -25.00
N ILE A 331 -20.99 -9.18 -23.73
CA ILE A 331 -19.93 -9.44 -22.76
C ILE A 331 -19.06 -10.61 -23.22
N GLU A 332 -19.63 -11.78 -23.53
CA GLU A 332 -18.89 -12.95 -23.98
C GLU A 332 -18.06 -12.69 -25.24
N GLN A 333 -18.65 -11.98 -26.22
CA GLN A 333 -17.95 -11.58 -27.44
C GLN A 333 -16.72 -10.71 -27.10
N LEU A 334 -16.85 -9.76 -26.17
CA LEU A 334 -15.74 -8.92 -25.74
C LEU A 334 -14.69 -9.71 -24.95
N VAL A 335 -15.10 -10.58 -24.02
CA VAL A 335 -14.17 -11.41 -23.22
C VAL A 335 -13.32 -12.28 -24.15
N ARG A 336 -13.97 -13.06 -25.02
CA ARG A 336 -13.33 -14.02 -25.93
C ARG A 336 -12.38 -13.34 -26.93
N SER A 337 -12.68 -12.12 -27.37
CA SER A 337 -11.92 -11.44 -28.44
C SER A 337 -10.94 -10.36 -27.95
N LYS A 338 -11.09 -9.82 -26.74
CA LYS A 338 -10.30 -8.68 -26.23
C LYS A 338 -9.78 -8.81 -24.80
N VAL A 339 -10.20 -9.82 -24.03
CA VAL A 339 -9.74 -9.99 -22.64
C VAL A 339 -8.97 -11.29 -22.47
N GLN A 340 -9.61 -12.42 -22.76
CA GLN A 340 -9.07 -13.78 -22.55
C GLN A 340 -7.67 -13.99 -23.15
N PRO A 341 -7.33 -13.48 -24.37
CA PRO A 341 -5.99 -13.63 -24.94
C PRO A 341 -4.86 -12.91 -24.17
N TYR A 342 -5.17 -12.03 -23.22
CA TYR A 342 -4.19 -11.19 -22.53
C TYR A 342 -4.08 -11.44 -21.03
N ILE A 343 -5.01 -12.18 -20.40
CA ILE A 343 -5.05 -12.39 -18.93
C ILE A 343 -3.70 -12.91 -18.42
N HIS A 344 -3.15 -13.97 -19.03
CA HIS A 344 -1.84 -14.52 -18.66
C HIS A 344 -0.70 -13.50 -18.88
N SER A 345 -0.71 -12.73 -19.96
CA SER A 345 0.34 -11.73 -20.21
C SER A 345 0.32 -10.56 -19.21
N ILE A 346 -0.86 -10.15 -18.74
CA ILE A 346 -1.00 -9.16 -17.66
C ILE A 346 -0.52 -9.78 -16.34
N LEU A 347 -0.88 -11.05 -16.09
CA LEU A 347 -0.52 -11.78 -14.89
C LEU A 347 1.01 -11.92 -14.75
N GLU A 348 1.73 -12.40 -15.77
CA GLU A 348 3.20 -12.54 -15.69
C GLU A 348 3.90 -11.20 -15.43
N ALA A 349 3.45 -10.11 -16.07
CA ALA A 349 3.99 -8.76 -15.88
C ALA A 349 3.78 -8.25 -14.44
N LEU A 350 2.69 -8.62 -13.78
CA LEU A 350 2.46 -8.36 -12.36
C LEU A 350 3.24 -9.31 -11.45
N MET A 351 3.33 -10.60 -11.80
CA MET A 351 3.90 -11.64 -10.94
C MET A 351 5.38 -11.46 -10.69
N GLU A 352 6.17 -11.12 -11.72
CA GLU A 352 7.62 -11.08 -11.63
C GLU A 352 8.16 -10.00 -10.67
N PRO A 353 7.90 -8.68 -10.86
CA PRO A 353 8.39 -7.65 -9.94
C PRO A 353 7.82 -7.82 -8.52
N THR A 354 6.55 -8.22 -8.40
CA THR A 354 5.91 -8.47 -7.10
C THR A 354 6.59 -9.61 -6.36
N SER A 355 6.80 -10.75 -7.02
CA SER A 355 7.38 -11.91 -6.34
C SER A 355 8.86 -11.71 -6.02
N ARG A 356 9.62 -11.01 -6.86
CA ARG A 356 10.98 -10.54 -6.52
C ARG A 356 11.00 -9.69 -5.25
N GLY A 357 10.02 -8.78 -5.09
CA GLY A 357 9.91 -7.94 -3.88
C GLY A 357 9.54 -8.73 -2.62
N PHE A 358 8.69 -9.74 -2.71
CA PHE A 358 8.38 -10.62 -1.58
C PHE A 358 9.56 -11.57 -1.25
N SER A 359 10.32 -12.05 -2.24
CA SER A 359 11.58 -12.78 -1.96
C SER A 359 12.58 -11.89 -1.21
N GLU A 360 12.79 -10.64 -1.64
CA GLU A 360 13.68 -9.70 -0.95
C GLU A 360 13.24 -9.42 0.50
N VAL A 361 11.92 -9.30 0.77
CA VAL A 361 11.38 -9.23 2.14
C VAL A 361 11.76 -10.46 2.96
N ARG A 362 11.63 -11.67 2.38
CA ARG A 362 11.99 -12.94 3.00
C ARG A 362 13.49 -13.02 3.33
N ASP A 363 14.34 -12.56 2.41
CA ASP A 363 15.79 -12.66 2.54
C ASP A 363 16.35 -11.66 3.56
N ILE A 364 15.78 -10.46 3.63
CA ILE A 364 16.06 -9.49 4.71
C ILE A 364 15.56 -10.02 6.06
N LEU A 365 14.34 -10.56 6.12
CA LEU A 365 13.81 -11.18 7.33
C LEU A 365 14.73 -12.31 7.81
N PHE A 366 15.13 -13.22 6.92
CA PHE A 366 16.06 -14.30 7.23
C PHE A 366 17.39 -13.77 7.77
N SER A 367 18.00 -12.80 7.10
CA SER A 367 19.29 -12.20 7.49
C SER A 367 19.24 -11.60 8.90
N GLU A 368 18.22 -10.78 9.18
CA GLU A 368 18.07 -10.12 10.49
C GLU A 368 17.79 -11.13 11.61
N LEU A 369 17.00 -12.18 11.35
CA LEU A 369 16.76 -13.27 12.30
C LEU A 369 18.03 -14.10 12.58
N VAL A 370 18.85 -14.37 11.56
CA VAL A 370 20.17 -14.99 11.74
C VAL A 370 21.07 -14.11 12.61
N GLU A 371 21.06 -12.79 12.44
CA GLU A 371 21.84 -11.89 13.29
C GLU A 371 21.34 -11.86 14.74
N VAL A 372 20.02 -11.94 15.01
CA VAL A 372 19.51 -12.14 16.39
C VAL A 372 20.05 -13.45 17.00
N SER A 373 20.05 -14.52 16.21
CA SER A 373 20.57 -15.84 16.61
C SER A 373 22.06 -15.82 16.94
N LYS A 374 22.90 -15.27 16.06
CA LYS A 374 24.36 -15.11 16.27
C LYS A 374 24.70 -14.26 17.48
N ASN A 375 24.09 -13.08 17.61
CA ASN A 375 24.41 -12.16 18.72
C ASN A 375 24.02 -12.76 20.09
N THR A 376 22.99 -13.62 20.13
CA THR A 376 22.60 -14.37 21.34
C THR A 376 23.56 -15.52 21.68
N MET A 377 24.34 -16.04 20.72
CA MET A 377 25.45 -16.98 21.01
C MET A 377 26.71 -16.26 21.52
N ASN A 378 27.00 -15.07 20.99
CA ASN A 378 28.20 -14.31 21.36
C ASN A 378 28.11 -13.67 22.76
N ASP A 379 26.89 -13.43 23.26
CA ASP A 379 26.65 -12.94 24.62
C ASP A 379 25.30 -13.45 25.13
N SER A 380 25.35 -14.39 26.09
CA SER A 380 24.18 -15.11 26.60
C SER A 380 23.24 -14.27 27.49
N SER A 381 23.40 -12.95 27.57
CA SER A 381 22.59 -12.10 28.44
C SER A 381 21.21 -11.79 27.85
N ARG A 382 20.14 -12.10 28.61
CA ARG A 382 18.74 -11.79 28.22
C ARG A 382 18.52 -10.30 27.92
N GLY A 383 19.30 -9.40 28.53
CA GLY A 383 19.24 -7.96 28.25
C GLY A 383 19.55 -7.61 26.79
N LYS A 384 20.60 -8.22 26.21
CA LYS A 384 20.94 -8.01 24.78
C LYS A 384 19.89 -8.58 23.85
N LEU A 385 19.32 -9.75 24.15
CA LEU A 385 18.18 -10.28 23.40
C LEU A 385 17.02 -9.26 23.36
N GLY A 386 16.71 -8.60 24.48
CA GLY A 386 15.72 -7.53 24.54
C GLY A 386 16.04 -6.35 23.63
N GLU A 387 17.30 -5.89 23.59
CA GLU A 387 17.70 -4.85 22.63
C GLU A 387 17.60 -5.28 21.17
N HIS A 388 17.93 -6.54 20.85
CA HIS A 388 17.85 -7.07 19.49
C HIS A 388 16.39 -7.23 19.03
N MET A 389 15.49 -7.63 19.94
CA MET A 389 14.05 -7.63 19.70
C MET A 389 13.48 -6.22 19.49
N ASP A 390 13.86 -5.25 20.32
CA ASP A 390 13.50 -3.84 20.14
C ASP A 390 13.89 -3.34 18.73
N LYS A 391 15.09 -3.69 18.25
CA LYS A 391 15.59 -3.33 16.91
C LYS A 391 14.79 -4.03 15.79
N ILE A 392 14.57 -5.34 15.88
CA ILE A 392 13.86 -6.09 14.83
C ILE A 392 12.36 -5.77 14.79
N SER A 393 11.75 -5.35 15.91
CA SER A 393 10.34 -4.93 16.02
C SER A 393 9.95 -3.80 15.05
N MET A 394 10.97 -3.10 14.52
CA MET A 394 10.87 -1.96 13.62
C MET A 394 11.36 -2.22 12.19
N LEU A 395 11.75 -3.45 11.86
CA LEU A 395 12.33 -3.81 10.56
C LEU A 395 11.42 -3.42 9.38
N ALA A 396 10.12 -3.68 9.48
CA ALA A 396 9.11 -3.29 8.50
C ALA A 396 8.99 -1.77 8.27
N PHE A 397 9.43 -0.97 9.24
CA PHE A 397 9.37 0.50 9.22
C PHE A 397 10.77 1.13 9.12
N HIS A 398 11.81 0.32 8.92
CA HIS A 398 13.18 0.79 8.77
C HIS A 398 13.40 1.27 7.31
N PRO A 399 13.51 2.59 7.08
CA PRO A 399 13.36 3.15 5.73
C PRO A 399 14.41 2.63 4.75
N VAL A 400 15.68 2.49 5.15
CA VAL A 400 16.74 2.04 4.22
C VAL A 400 16.62 0.55 3.87
N LYS A 401 16.53 -0.34 4.87
CA LYS A 401 16.44 -1.80 4.67
C LYS A 401 15.26 -2.18 3.76
N MET A 402 14.08 -1.59 3.94
CA MET A 402 12.90 -1.94 3.14
C MET A 402 12.92 -1.39 1.70
N GLN A 403 13.77 -0.42 1.33
CA GLN A 403 13.77 0.11 -0.05
C GLN A 403 14.19 -0.93 -1.10
N SER A 404 15.06 -1.90 -0.79
CA SER A 404 15.43 -2.91 -1.80
C SER A 404 14.25 -3.82 -2.15
N CYS A 405 13.35 -4.08 -1.20
CA CYS A 405 12.07 -4.75 -1.43
C CYS A 405 11.17 -3.91 -2.34
N TYR A 406 11.01 -2.63 -1.97
CA TYR A 406 10.11 -1.72 -2.65
C TYR A 406 10.56 -1.42 -4.09
N GLY A 407 11.86 -1.25 -4.32
CA GLY A 407 12.46 -0.98 -5.62
C GLY A 407 12.25 -2.09 -6.65
N LYS A 408 11.98 -3.35 -6.25
CA LYS A 408 11.63 -4.41 -7.21
C LYS A 408 10.35 -4.09 -7.99
N MET A 409 9.44 -3.30 -7.42
CA MET A 409 8.21 -2.86 -8.10
C MET A 409 8.43 -1.76 -9.13
N GLU A 410 9.56 -1.06 -9.11
CA GLU A 410 9.87 -0.01 -10.10
C GLU A 410 10.10 -0.59 -11.51
N ALA A 411 10.35 -1.90 -11.60
CA ALA A 411 10.40 -2.66 -12.86
C ALA A 411 9.01 -3.06 -13.41
N LEU A 412 7.89 -2.71 -12.77
CA LEU A 412 6.54 -3.02 -13.26
C LEU A 412 6.17 -2.14 -14.46
N ASN A 413 6.42 -2.66 -15.67
CA ASN A 413 5.99 -2.04 -16.91
C ASN A 413 4.65 -2.62 -17.40
N LEU A 414 3.68 -1.74 -17.66
CA LEU A 414 2.36 -2.06 -18.26
C LEU A 414 2.12 -1.33 -19.60
N GLU A 415 3.10 -0.62 -20.18
CA GLU A 415 2.99 0.16 -21.44
C GLU A 415 2.38 -0.63 -22.60
N GLY A 416 2.79 -1.89 -22.75
CA GLY A 416 2.25 -2.81 -23.76
C GLY A 416 0.75 -3.10 -23.63
N LEU A 417 0.14 -2.75 -22.48
CA LEU A 417 -1.28 -2.83 -22.18
C LEU A 417 -1.95 -1.45 -22.18
N GLN A 418 -1.22 -0.36 -21.86
CA GLN A 418 -1.76 1.01 -21.90
C GLN A 418 -2.36 1.31 -23.28
N GLN A 419 -1.65 0.95 -24.35
CA GLN A 419 -2.10 1.12 -25.75
C GLN A 419 -3.33 0.28 -26.15
N ARG A 420 -3.77 -0.68 -25.31
CA ARG A 420 -4.83 -1.65 -25.63
C ARG A 420 -6.03 -1.60 -24.68
N CYS A 421 -5.77 -1.30 -23.40
CA CYS A 421 -6.73 -1.29 -22.31
C CYS A 421 -6.90 0.09 -21.65
N ASP A 422 -6.20 1.13 -22.12
CA ASP A 422 -6.26 2.51 -21.62
C ASP A 422 -5.85 2.67 -20.14
N VAL A 423 -4.93 1.81 -19.68
CA VAL A 423 -4.39 1.84 -18.30
C VAL A 423 -3.54 3.10 -18.11
N SER A 424 -3.99 4.04 -17.29
CA SER A 424 -3.34 5.35 -17.18
C SER A 424 -1.94 5.29 -16.56
N SER A 425 -1.70 4.39 -15.60
CA SER A 425 -0.47 4.34 -14.80
C SER A 425 -0.35 3.02 -14.00
N PRO A 426 0.86 2.45 -13.81
CA PRO A 426 1.09 1.32 -12.91
C PRO A 426 1.18 1.72 -11.43
N SER A 427 1.16 3.03 -11.10
CA SER A 427 1.55 3.53 -9.77
C SER A 427 0.73 2.95 -8.61
N VAL A 428 -0.57 2.71 -8.81
CA VAL A 428 -1.49 2.15 -7.81
C VAL A 428 -1.08 0.72 -7.45
N PHE A 429 -0.69 -0.09 -8.44
CA PHE A 429 -0.25 -1.47 -8.24
C PHE A 429 1.13 -1.53 -7.56
N ILE A 430 2.05 -0.63 -7.95
CA ILE A 430 3.36 -0.45 -7.29
C ILE A 430 3.16 -0.14 -5.80
N GLN A 431 2.35 0.87 -5.48
CA GLN A 431 2.10 1.28 -4.10
C GLN A 431 1.40 0.18 -3.30
N ARG A 432 0.37 -0.47 -3.86
CA ARG A 432 -0.35 -1.57 -3.18
C ARG A 432 0.57 -2.74 -2.87
N ALA A 433 1.39 -3.19 -3.83
CA ALA A 433 2.36 -4.27 -3.61
C ALA A 433 3.38 -3.90 -2.52
N GLN A 434 3.90 -2.66 -2.53
CA GLN A 434 4.83 -2.19 -1.49
C GLN A 434 4.18 -2.11 -0.09
N VAL A 435 2.90 -1.74 0.01
CA VAL A 435 2.15 -1.79 1.30
C VAL A 435 1.99 -3.23 1.79
N LEU A 436 1.65 -4.17 0.90
CA LEU A 436 1.52 -5.59 1.26
C LEU A 436 2.86 -6.21 1.69
N MET A 437 3.98 -5.85 1.04
CA MET A 437 5.34 -6.21 1.46
C MET A 437 5.65 -5.72 2.88
N ARG A 438 5.29 -4.47 3.21
CA ARG A 438 5.47 -3.90 4.55
C ARG A 438 4.66 -4.65 5.61
N GLN A 439 3.38 -4.91 5.32
CA GLN A 439 2.50 -5.66 6.23
C GLN A 439 3.03 -7.07 6.48
N GLN A 440 3.46 -7.80 5.44
CA GLN A 440 4.00 -9.15 5.60
C GLN A 440 5.32 -9.18 6.40
N MET A 441 6.17 -8.16 6.28
CA MET A 441 7.34 -8.02 7.16
C MET A 441 6.94 -7.81 8.62
N ASP A 442 6.01 -6.90 8.92
CA ASP A 442 5.57 -6.62 10.31
C ASP A 442 4.88 -7.83 10.94
N ASN A 443 4.01 -8.51 10.19
CA ASN A 443 3.35 -9.75 10.61
C ASN A 443 4.38 -10.85 10.96
N ALA A 444 5.42 -11.01 10.13
CA ALA A 444 6.45 -12.02 10.34
C ALA A 444 7.34 -11.72 11.55
N VAL A 445 7.76 -10.47 11.69
CA VAL A 445 8.49 -9.96 12.88
C VAL A 445 7.67 -10.15 14.14
N HIS A 446 6.39 -9.76 14.14
CA HIS A 446 5.54 -9.90 15.32
C HIS A 446 5.26 -11.36 15.68
N THR A 447 5.08 -12.23 14.67
CA THR A 447 4.98 -13.69 14.90
C THR A 447 6.27 -14.25 15.51
N PHE A 448 7.44 -13.78 15.07
CA PHE A 448 8.73 -14.18 15.64
C PHE A 448 8.88 -13.73 17.10
N GLU A 449 8.58 -12.46 17.41
CA GLU A 449 8.58 -11.94 18.78
C GLU A 449 7.73 -12.81 19.70
N GLN A 450 6.48 -13.07 19.31
CA GLN A 450 5.54 -13.86 20.10
C GLN A 450 6.04 -15.29 20.30
N LEU A 451 6.51 -15.97 19.24
CA LEU A 451 7.02 -17.34 19.33
C LEU A 451 8.27 -17.45 20.21
N VAL A 452 9.19 -16.49 20.15
CA VAL A 452 10.35 -16.48 21.03
C VAL A 452 9.94 -16.14 22.47
N HIS A 453 8.99 -15.23 22.68
CA HIS A 453 8.50 -14.85 24.01
C HIS A 453 7.92 -16.05 24.78
N GLN A 454 6.97 -16.79 24.20
CA GLN A 454 6.48 -18.05 24.77
C GLN A 454 7.61 -19.03 25.09
N SER A 455 8.60 -19.13 24.20
CA SER A 455 9.68 -20.10 24.31
C SER A 455 10.77 -19.69 25.32
N LEU A 456 10.62 -18.53 25.99
CA LEU A 456 11.39 -18.13 27.18
C LEU A 456 10.71 -18.54 28.48
N ASP A 457 9.38 -18.73 28.48
CA ASP A 457 8.59 -19.08 29.67
C ASP A 457 8.58 -20.61 29.91
N GLY A 458 9.76 -21.16 30.25
CA GLY A 458 9.90 -22.55 30.69
C GLY A 458 11.19 -23.27 30.30
N HIS A 459 12.20 -22.58 29.76
CA HIS A 459 13.44 -23.21 29.26
C HIS A 459 14.72 -22.65 29.91
N SER A 460 15.74 -23.49 30.02
CA SER A 460 17.08 -23.09 30.46
C SER A 460 17.81 -22.29 29.38
N THR A 461 18.78 -21.46 29.79
CA THR A 461 19.53 -20.59 28.88
C THR A 461 20.42 -21.32 27.87
N GLU A 462 20.74 -22.59 28.11
CA GLU A 462 21.69 -23.37 27.28
C GLU A 462 21.12 -23.75 25.90
N ASP A 463 19.80 -23.85 25.75
CA ASP A 463 19.12 -24.16 24.48
C ASP A 463 18.57 -22.92 23.75
N LEU A 464 18.77 -21.71 24.28
CA LEU A 464 18.16 -20.47 23.79
C LEU A 464 18.39 -20.22 22.29
N CYS A 465 19.60 -20.47 21.77
CA CYS A 465 19.86 -20.29 20.34
C CYS A 465 19.12 -21.31 19.46
N LYS A 466 19.09 -22.60 19.85
CA LYS A 466 18.30 -23.64 19.15
C LYS A 466 16.80 -23.32 19.19
N THR A 467 16.33 -22.68 20.26
CA THR A 467 14.95 -22.19 20.40
C THR A 467 14.66 -21.02 19.44
N ILE A 468 15.56 -20.04 19.35
CA ILE A 468 15.46 -18.92 18.40
C ILE A 468 15.44 -19.44 16.95
N GLN A 469 16.34 -20.37 16.61
CA GLN A 469 16.41 -20.99 15.27
C GLN A 469 15.11 -21.77 14.94
N ARG A 470 14.56 -22.55 15.87
CA ARG A 470 13.25 -23.21 15.70
C ARG A 470 12.10 -22.22 15.50
N CYS A 471 12.15 -21.05 16.14
CA CYS A 471 11.16 -19.98 15.93
C CYS A 471 11.32 -19.32 14.55
N GLN A 472 12.55 -19.04 14.12
CA GLN A 472 12.89 -18.55 12.78
C GLN A 472 12.34 -19.49 11.69
N ASP A 473 12.62 -20.80 11.78
CA ASP A 473 12.12 -21.79 10.81
C ASP A 473 10.59 -21.87 10.75
N ARG A 474 9.90 -21.73 11.89
CA ARG A 474 8.43 -21.68 11.96
C ARG A 474 7.89 -20.42 11.29
N VAL A 475 8.48 -19.26 11.55
CA VAL A 475 8.08 -17.97 10.97
C VAL A 475 8.28 -17.96 9.46
N LEU A 476 9.41 -18.45 8.95
CA LEU A 476 9.68 -18.49 7.51
C LEU A 476 8.67 -19.39 6.77
N LYS A 477 8.31 -20.55 7.32
CA LYS A 477 7.28 -21.44 6.75
C LYS A 477 5.88 -20.81 6.73
N LYS A 478 5.54 -20.02 7.76
CA LYS A 478 4.29 -19.24 7.83
C LYS A 478 4.30 -18.06 6.84
N TYR A 479 5.42 -17.36 6.75
CA TYR A 479 5.64 -16.27 5.78
C TYR A 479 5.51 -16.76 4.34
N ASP A 480 6.15 -17.88 3.99
CA ASP A 480 6.10 -18.42 2.62
C ASP A 480 4.66 -18.76 2.21
N TYR A 481 3.84 -19.25 3.16
CA TYR A 481 2.41 -19.49 2.96
C TYR A 481 1.60 -18.20 2.76
N ASP A 482 1.67 -17.27 3.71
CA ASP A 482 0.90 -16.03 3.66
C ASP A 482 1.35 -15.13 2.49
N SER A 483 2.64 -15.10 2.16
CA SER A 483 3.21 -14.47 0.96
C SER A 483 2.54 -14.98 -0.32
N SER A 484 2.42 -16.30 -0.48
CA SER A 484 1.73 -16.90 -1.63
C SER A 484 0.24 -16.52 -1.66
N THR A 485 -0.44 -16.56 -0.51
CA THR A 485 -1.87 -16.22 -0.41
C THR A 485 -2.15 -14.75 -0.70
N VAL A 486 -1.36 -13.83 -0.13
CA VAL A 486 -1.43 -12.39 -0.37
C VAL A 486 -1.10 -12.05 -1.82
N ARG A 487 -0.06 -12.65 -2.41
CA ARG A 487 0.26 -12.44 -3.83
C ARG A 487 -0.86 -12.94 -4.75
N LYS A 488 -1.42 -14.13 -4.53
CA LYS A 488 -2.60 -14.63 -5.29
C LYS A 488 -3.80 -13.69 -5.19
N LYS A 489 -4.08 -13.13 -4.01
CA LYS A 489 -5.15 -12.13 -3.81
C LYS A 489 -4.86 -10.84 -4.60
N PHE A 490 -3.66 -10.27 -4.44
CA PHE A 490 -3.23 -9.08 -5.16
C PHE A 490 -3.29 -9.25 -6.69
N PHE A 491 -2.88 -10.39 -7.24
CA PHE A 491 -2.96 -10.62 -8.69
C PHE A 491 -4.40 -10.68 -9.21
N ARG A 492 -5.32 -11.30 -8.45
CA ARG A 492 -6.76 -11.30 -8.78
C ARG A 492 -7.34 -9.87 -8.73
N GLU A 493 -7.03 -9.11 -7.68
CA GLU A 493 -7.47 -7.71 -7.51
C GLU A 493 -6.92 -6.79 -8.62
N ALA A 494 -5.62 -6.90 -8.95
CA ALA A 494 -4.98 -6.09 -9.98
C ALA A 494 -5.50 -6.43 -11.39
N LEU A 495 -5.69 -7.71 -11.71
CA LEU A 495 -6.31 -8.14 -12.98
C LEU A 495 -7.73 -7.56 -13.12
N LEU A 496 -8.54 -7.60 -12.05
CA LEU A 496 -9.88 -7.01 -12.07
C LEU A 496 -9.84 -5.48 -12.23
N GLN A 497 -8.95 -4.77 -11.53
CA GLN A 497 -8.81 -3.31 -11.65
C GLN A 497 -8.29 -2.85 -13.03
N ILE A 498 -7.60 -3.72 -13.78
CA ILE A 498 -7.20 -3.48 -15.18
C ILE A 498 -8.35 -3.81 -16.15
N ILE A 499 -8.96 -4.99 -16.00
CA ILE A 499 -9.88 -5.57 -16.99
C ILE A 499 -11.29 -4.97 -16.90
N ILE A 500 -11.85 -4.83 -15.69
CA ILE A 500 -13.26 -4.43 -15.51
C ILE A 500 -13.50 -2.99 -16.04
N PRO A 501 -12.68 -1.97 -15.74
CA PRO A 501 -12.93 -0.64 -16.26
C PRO A 501 -12.78 -0.56 -17.79
N TYR A 502 -11.85 -1.34 -18.39
CA TYR A 502 -11.75 -1.48 -19.83
C TYR A 502 -13.03 -2.07 -20.43
N MET A 503 -13.53 -3.18 -19.86
CA MET A 503 -14.77 -3.80 -20.33
C MET A 503 -15.97 -2.86 -20.24
N LEU A 504 -16.13 -2.17 -19.11
CA LEU A 504 -17.22 -1.21 -18.92
C LEU A 504 -17.10 -0.04 -19.92
N LYS A 505 -15.90 0.47 -20.20
CA LYS A 505 -15.69 1.51 -21.23
C LYS A 505 -16.15 1.07 -22.63
N GLN A 506 -15.95 -0.20 -22.98
CA GLN A 506 -16.40 -0.77 -24.27
C GLN A 506 -17.91 -1.08 -24.30
N LEU A 507 -18.48 -1.56 -23.19
CA LEU A 507 -19.85 -2.06 -23.14
C LEU A 507 -20.89 -0.96 -22.90
N SER A 508 -20.61 0.01 -22.01
CA SER A 508 -21.55 1.05 -21.58
C SER A 508 -22.20 1.81 -22.75
N PRO A 509 -21.49 2.25 -23.82
CA PRO A 509 -22.12 2.93 -24.95
C PRO A 509 -23.22 2.11 -25.65
N SER A 510 -23.13 0.78 -25.60
CA SER A 510 -24.14 -0.12 -26.16
C SER A 510 -25.22 -0.52 -25.15
N CYS A 511 -24.86 -0.71 -23.88
CA CYS A 511 -25.73 -1.31 -22.86
C CYS A 511 -26.49 -0.27 -22.04
N SER A 512 -25.86 0.86 -21.68
CA SER A 512 -26.45 1.86 -20.79
C SER A 512 -27.79 2.45 -21.26
N PRO A 513 -28.06 2.67 -22.57
CA PRO A 513 -29.38 3.13 -23.03
C PRO A 513 -30.51 2.13 -22.73
N ASP A 514 -30.21 0.84 -22.69
CA ASP A 514 -31.17 -0.22 -22.38
C ASP A 514 -31.38 -0.43 -20.87
N LEU A 515 -30.50 0.06 -20.00
CA LEU A 515 -30.54 -0.25 -18.57
C LEU A 515 -31.74 0.34 -17.80
N PRO A 516 -32.14 1.62 -17.99
CA PRO A 516 -33.16 2.26 -17.15
C PRO A 516 -34.50 1.52 -17.05
N LYS A 517 -34.92 0.81 -18.10
CA LYS A 517 -36.19 0.02 -18.13
C LYS A 517 -36.24 -1.11 -17.10
N PHE A 518 -35.10 -1.57 -16.58
CA PHE A 518 -35.07 -2.58 -15.52
C PHE A 518 -35.35 -2.00 -14.11
N LYS A 519 -35.42 -0.66 -13.95
CA LYS A 519 -35.78 -0.03 -12.66
C LYS A 519 -37.25 -0.26 -12.30
N GLU A 520 -38.12 -0.44 -13.31
CA GLU A 520 -39.53 -0.82 -13.16
C GLU A 520 -39.73 -2.24 -12.59
N LEU A 521 -38.66 -3.05 -12.52
CA LEU A 521 -38.68 -4.41 -11.95
C LEU A 521 -38.21 -4.47 -10.49
N ILE A 522 -37.89 -3.32 -9.88
CA ILE A 522 -37.39 -3.21 -8.52
C ILE A 522 -38.50 -2.62 -7.65
N PHE A 523 -38.85 -3.30 -6.56
CA PHE A 523 -39.83 -2.79 -5.58
C PHE A 523 -39.30 -1.51 -4.94
N GLU A 524 -40.19 -0.52 -4.71
CA GLU A 524 -39.81 0.81 -4.21
C GLU A 524 -39.02 0.74 -2.89
N ASP A 525 -39.45 -0.10 -1.95
CA ASP A 525 -38.77 -0.36 -0.67
C ASP A 525 -37.34 -0.89 -0.83
N PHE A 526 -37.07 -1.64 -1.90
CA PHE A 526 -35.76 -2.25 -2.18
C PHE A 526 -34.87 -1.39 -3.09
N SER A 527 -35.40 -0.29 -3.66
CA SER A 527 -34.69 0.60 -4.60
C SER A 527 -33.42 1.24 -4.04
N ARG A 528 -33.26 1.29 -2.70
CA ARG A 528 -32.03 1.75 -2.04
C ARG A 528 -30.90 0.71 -2.05
N PHE A 529 -31.24 -0.58 -2.10
CA PHE A 529 -30.30 -1.70 -2.01
C PHE A 529 -29.99 -2.34 -3.37
N ILE A 530 -30.91 -2.18 -4.33
CA ILE A 530 -30.86 -2.80 -5.64
C ILE A 530 -30.71 -1.68 -6.70
N LEU A 531 -29.53 -1.56 -7.29
CA LEU A 531 -29.23 -0.59 -8.35
C LEU A 531 -28.91 -1.32 -9.66
N VAL A 532 -29.60 -0.95 -10.74
CA VAL A 532 -29.43 -1.56 -12.07
C VAL A 532 -28.00 -1.41 -12.59
N GLU A 533 -27.41 -0.24 -12.36
CA GLU A 533 -26.03 0.08 -12.72
C GLU A 533 -25.04 -0.86 -12.02
N ASN A 534 -25.19 -1.08 -10.71
CA ASN A 534 -24.37 -2.06 -9.98
C ASN A 534 -24.58 -3.49 -10.48
N ILE A 535 -25.81 -3.91 -10.79
CA ILE A 535 -26.08 -5.26 -11.33
C ILE A 535 -25.42 -5.47 -12.70
N PHE A 536 -25.39 -4.44 -13.56
CA PHE A 536 -24.66 -4.48 -14.82
C PHE A 536 -23.14 -4.66 -14.59
N GLU A 537 -22.56 -3.93 -13.63
CA GLU A 537 -21.15 -4.09 -13.28
C GLU A 537 -20.84 -5.44 -12.63
N GLU A 538 -21.74 -5.99 -11.81
CA GLU A 538 -21.65 -7.34 -11.25
C GLU A 538 -21.70 -8.42 -12.35
N ALA A 539 -22.55 -8.26 -13.37
CA ALA A 539 -22.60 -9.17 -14.52
C ALA A 539 -21.28 -9.14 -15.34
N VAL A 540 -20.68 -7.96 -15.52
CA VAL A 540 -19.36 -7.80 -16.15
C VAL A 540 -18.27 -8.44 -15.29
N LEU A 541 -18.28 -8.20 -13.96
CA LEU A 541 -17.35 -8.79 -12.99
C LEU A 541 -17.39 -10.33 -12.99
N GLN A 542 -18.58 -10.91 -12.90
CA GLN A 542 -18.78 -12.36 -12.91
C GLN A 542 -18.22 -13.02 -14.18
N SER A 543 -18.39 -12.36 -15.35
CA SER A 543 -18.01 -12.92 -16.66
C SER A 543 -16.51 -13.23 -16.81
N VAL A 544 -15.62 -12.46 -16.17
CA VAL A 544 -14.16 -12.66 -16.23
C VAL A 544 -13.55 -13.21 -14.94
N SER A 545 -14.29 -13.20 -13.83
CA SER A 545 -13.82 -13.71 -12.55
C SER A 545 -13.38 -15.17 -12.64
N LYS A 546 -14.09 -16.00 -13.43
CA LYS A 546 -13.70 -17.40 -13.66
C LYS A 546 -12.33 -17.49 -14.33
N ASP A 547 -12.11 -16.80 -15.45
CA ASP A 547 -10.87 -16.89 -16.22
C ASP A 547 -9.67 -16.30 -15.47
N ILE A 548 -9.88 -15.21 -14.74
CA ILE A 548 -8.87 -14.60 -13.84
C ILE A 548 -8.49 -15.57 -12.71
N MET A 549 -9.48 -16.23 -12.08
CA MET A 549 -9.21 -17.25 -11.06
C MET A 549 -8.51 -18.49 -11.64
N MET A 550 -8.84 -18.93 -12.85
CA MET A 550 -8.17 -20.04 -13.52
C MET A 550 -6.71 -19.70 -13.85
N ALA A 551 -6.42 -18.55 -14.46
CA ALA A 551 -5.04 -18.16 -14.78
C ALA A 551 -4.14 -18.06 -13.53
N VAL A 552 -4.63 -17.48 -12.43
CA VAL A 552 -3.89 -17.42 -11.15
C VAL A 552 -3.74 -18.81 -10.52
N LYS A 553 -4.72 -19.70 -10.67
CA LYS A 553 -4.65 -21.10 -10.21
C LYS A 553 -3.67 -21.92 -11.05
N GLU A 554 -3.60 -21.71 -12.36
CA GLU A 554 -2.65 -22.35 -13.27
C GLU A 554 -1.21 -21.97 -12.93
N ALA A 555 -0.93 -20.68 -12.72
CA ALA A 555 0.38 -20.21 -12.27
C ALA A 555 0.81 -20.87 -10.94
N ALA A 556 -0.11 -21.00 -9.97
CA ALA A 556 0.15 -21.69 -8.70
C ALA A 556 0.27 -23.23 -8.85
N VAL A 557 -0.45 -23.84 -9.80
CA VAL A 557 -0.29 -25.27 -10.14
C VAL A 557 1.08 -25.54 -10.74
N GLN A 558 1.58 -24.63 -11.58
CA GLN A 558 2.92 -24.64 -12.18
C GLN A 558 4.03 -24.13 -11.22
N ARG A 559 3.70 -23.75 -9.98
CA ARG A 559 4.61 -23.15 -8.98
C ARG A 559 5.37 -21.89 -9.46
N ARG A 560 4.84 -21.15 -10.44
CA ARG A 560 5.47 -19.91 -10.96
C ARG A 560 5.74 -18.94 -9.82
N HIS A 561 6.96 -18.38 -9.79
CA HIS A 561 7.47 -17.47 -8.76
C HIS A 561 7.14 -17.89 -7.30
N ASN A 562 7.24 -19.18 -6.98
CA ASN A 562 6.94 -19.73 -5.65
C ASN A 562 5.51 -19.40 -5.18
N LEU A 563 4.52 -19.63 -6.04
CA LEU A 563 3.10 -19.65 -5.67
C LEU A 563 2.66 -21.07 -5.28
N TYR A 564 1.88 -21.17 -4.19
CA TYR A 564 1.38 -22.43 -3.67
C TYR A 564 -0.06 -22.71 -4.11
N ARG A 565 -0.32 -23.99 -4.43
CA ARG A 565 -1.66 -24.50 -4.79
C ARG A 565 -2.63 -24.29 -3.63
N ASP A 566 -3.89 -24.00 -3.95
CA ASP A 566 -4.96 -23.78 -2.95
C ASP A 566 -5.26 -25.04 -2.11
N SER A 567 -4.85 -26.22 -2.57
CA SER A 567 -4.93 -27.49 -1.83
C SER A 567 -3.80 -27.71 -0.82
N MET A 568 -2.89 -26.76 -0.64
CA MET A 568 -1.79 -26.90 0.32
C MET A 568 -2.25 -26.49 1.72
N VAL A 569 -2.29 -27.46 2.64
CA VAL A 569 -2.60 -27.24 4.06
C VAL A 569 -1.31 -27.38 4.85
N LEU A 570 -0.95 -26.37 5.65
CA LEU A 570 0.09 -26.51 6.65
C LEU A 570 -0.47 -27.30 7.84
N THR A 571 -0.20 -28.60 7.89
CA THR A 571 -0.59 -29.48 9.00
C THR A 571 0.07 -29.14 10.34
N ASN A 572 1.13 -28.32 10.31
CA ASN A 572 1.81 -27.74 11.47
C ASN A 572 1.35 -26.31 11.75
N SER A 573 0.08 -25.98 11.47
CA SER A 573 -0.54 -24.75 11.97
C SER A 573 -0.67 -24.85 13.49
N ASP A 574 0.11 -24.08 14.22
CA ASP A 574 0.08 -24.07 15.69
C ASP A 574 -1.33 -23.68 16.18
N LEU A 575 -2.12 -24.66 16.62
CA LEU A 575 -3.54 -24.47 16.96
C LEU A 575 -3.76 -23.34 17.96
N ASN A 576 -2.83 -23.15 18.90
CA ASN A 576 -2.89 -22.13 19.95
C ASN A 576 -2.32 -20.76 19.53
N LEU A 577 -1.83 -20.57 18.29
CA LEU A 577 -1.20 -19.29 17.88
C LEU A 577 -2.17 -18.11 18.01
N HIS A 578 -3.45 -18.34 17.72
CA HIS A 578 -4.51 -17.33 17.81
C HIS A 578 -4.95 -17.00 19.25
N LEU A 579 -4.46 -17.76 20.24
CA LEU A 579 -4.67 -17.51 21.67
C LEU A 579 -3.56 -16.62 22.28
N LEU A 580 -2.55 -16.28 21.47
CA LEU A 580 -1.47 -15.38 21.85
C LEU A 580 -1.96 -13.94 21.69
N GLY A 581 -1.86 -13.16 22.76
CA GLY A 581 -2.43 -11.82 22.82
C GLY A 581 -1.89 -10.88 21.73
N GLU A 582 -2.76 -10.01 21.22
CA GLU A 582 -2.45 -8.96 20.23
C GLU A 582 -1.55 -7.83 20.79
N ASP A 583 -1.14 -7.95 22.05
CA ASP A 583 -0.39 -6.97 22.82
C ASP A 583 1.08 -6.85 22.38
N THR A 584 1.62 -5.65 22.55
CA THR A 584 3.02 -5.35 22.20
C THR A 584 3.94 -5.65 23.38
N ILE A 585 4.90 -6.54 23.18
CA ILE A 585 5.83 -6.99 24.22
C ILE A 585 6.82 -5.86 24.59
N ASP A 586 6.84 -5.43 25.86
CA ASP A 586 7.83 -4.49 26.40
C ASP A 586 9.13 -5.23 26.76
N TRP A 587 9.90 -5.62 25.74
CA TRP A 587 11.17 -6.34 25.87
C TRP A 587 12.16 -5.62 26.80
N ALA A 588 12.20 -4.30 26.74
CA ALA A 588 13.04 -3.47 27.59
C ALA A 588 12.61 -3.51 29.07
N GLY A 589 11.31 -3.45 29.36
CA GLY A 589 10.77 -3.55 30.71
C GLY A 589 10.81 -4.95 31.31
N GLN A 590 10.74 -6.00 30.49
CA GLN A 590 10.74 -7.40 30.96
C GLN A 590 12.16 -7.96 31.15
N LEU A 591 13.15 -7.55 30.34
CA LEU A 591 14.52 -8.07 30.38
C LEU A 591 15.56 -7.06 30.90
N GLY A 592 15.21 -5.77 31.01
CA GLY A 592 16.01 -4.74 31.67
C GLY A 592 15.90 -4.85 33.19
N GLY A 593 16.81 -5.64 33.81
CA GLY A 593 16.74 -6.00 35.22
C GLY A 593 16.88 -4.84 36.22
N VAL A 594 15.76 -4.23 36.61
CA VAL A 594 15.67 -3.30 37.76
C VAL A 594 14.53 -3.72 38.67
N LYS A 595 14.85 -4.41 39.78
CA LYS A 595 13.93 -4.54 40.93
C LYS A 595 13.91 -3.21 41.71
N GLY A 596 13.25 -2.21 41.14
CA GLY A 596 12.86 -0.99 41.84
C GLY A 596 11.44 -1.13 42.39
N GLU A 597 11.21 -0.66 43.61
CA GLU A 597 9.88 -0.77 44.25
C GLU A 597 8.83 0.11 43.57
N LYS A 598 7.57 -0.33 43.62
CA LYS A 598 6.43 0.49 43.20
C LYS A 598 6.17 1.61 44.22
N GLN A 599 6.76 2.78 44.01
CA GLN A 599 6.19 4.04 44.48
C GLN A 599 5.65 4.83 43.28
N GLY A 600 4.53 5.53 43.50
CA GLY A 600 3.68 6.02 42.43
C GLY A 600 3.91 7.47 42.03
N GLY A 601 3.46 7.80 40.82
CA GLY A 601 3.04 9.16 40.48
C GLY A 601 4.13 10.16 40.11
N GLU A 602 4.84 9.93 39.01
CA GLU A 602 5.37 11.06 38.23
C GLU A 602 5.35 10.79 36.72
N MET A 603 5.27 11.86 35.92
CA MET A 603 5.01 11.78 34.47
C MET A 603 6.29 11.44 33.70
N ALA A 604 6.70 10.17 33.79
CA ALA A 604 7.94 9.64 33.24
C ALA A 604 8.10 9.99 31.75
N ASN A 605 9.03 10.91 31.45
CA ASN A 605 9.34 11.41 30.12
C ASN A 605 10.07 10.33 29.28
N ARG A 606 9.31 9.31 28.84
CA ARG A 606 9.77 8.20 27.99
C ARG A 606 10.35 8.78 26.69
N LYS A 607 11.68 8.93 26.64
CA LYS A 607 12.46 9.27 25.44
C LYS A 607 12.03 8.33 24.31
N ARG A 608 11.23 8.82 23.36
CA ARG A 608 10.70 8.03 22.24
C ARG A 608 11.89 7.49 21.44
N LYS A 609 12.08 6.17 21.43
CA LYS A 609 13.19 5.53 20.72
C LYS A 609 13.02 5.81 19.22
N GLN A 610 14.03 6.44 18.62
CA GLN A 610 14.10 6.69 17.19
C GLN A 610 14.61 5.42 16.50
N ILE A 611 13.88 4.89 15.50
CA ILE A 611 14.25 3.64 14.79
C ILE A 611 15.71 3.68 14.32
N VAL A 612 16.18 4.85 13.87
CA VAL A 612 17.54 5.04 13.36
C VAL A 612 18.33 6.03 14.23
N SER A 613 18.71 5.58 15.43
CA SER A 613 19.84 6.13 16.20
C SER A 613 21.10 5.26 16.10
N MET A 614 21.10 4.27 15.21
CA MET A 614 22.13 3.22 15.11
C MET A 614 22.76 3.19 13.70
N ILE A 615 23.69 4.13 13.47
CA ILE A 615 24.83 3.89 12.58
C ILE A 615 26.05 4.23 13.44
N HIS A 616 26.64 3.24 14.09
CA HIS A 616 27.97 3.41 14.66
C HIS A 616 28.95 3.55 13.49
N LEU A 617 29.56 4.73 13.39
CA LEU A 617 30.79 4.91 12.63
C LEU A 617 31.92 4.59 13.60
N ASP A 618 32.42 3.36 13.57
CA ASP A 618 33.64 3.03 14.29
C ASP A 618 34.80 3.88 13.75
N GLY A 619 35.59 4.46 14.66
CA GLY A 619 36.90 5.02 14.35
C GLY A 619 36.96 6.37 13.63
N MET A 620 36.18 7.40 14.04
CA MET A 620 36.66 8.80 14.01
C MET A 620 35.91 9.70 15.02
N PRO A 621 36.60 10.48 15.88
CA PRO A 621 35.96 11.48 16.73
C PRO A 621 35.70 12.79 15.95
N LEU A 622 34.42 13.09 15.65
CA LEU A 622 34.03 14.33 14.98
C LEU A 622 32.97 15.10 15.78
N PRO A 623 33.32 16.23 16.43
CA PRO A 623 32.36 17.21 16.90
C PRO A 623 31.92 18.12 15.74
N TYR A 624 30.62 18.31 15.54
CA TYR A 624 30.11 19.38 14.68
C TYR A 624 28.76 19.95 15.14
N GLU A 625 28.83 20.88 16.09
CA GLU A 625 27.97 22.06 16.03
C GLU A 625 28.70 23.15 15.23
N SER A 626 27.96 24.08 14.61
CA SER A 626 28.50 24.99 13.58
C SER A 626 29.54 25.99 14.12
N CYS A 627 30.58 26.24 13.32
CA CYS A 627 31.81 26.94 13.72
C CYS A 627 31.67 28.42 14.14
N GLN A 628 32.64 28.87 14.95
CA GLN A 628 33.17 30.24 14.99
C GLN A 628 34.72 30.18 15.06
N GLU A 629 35.39 31.16 14.45
CA GLU A 629 36.86 31.36 14.44
C GLU A 629 37.29 32.24 15.66
N ILE A 630 38.55 32.53 16.03
CA ILE A 630 39.87 32.58 15.34
C ILE A 630 41.03 32.27 16.38
N PRO A 631 42.33 32.64 16.17
CA PRO A 631 43.48 31.81 15.77
C PRO A 631 44.43 31.30 16.91
N GLY A 632 45.42 30.44 16.59
CA GLY A 632 46.57 30.20 17.50
C GLY A 632 47.62 29.11 17.17
N VAL A 633 48.55 29.39 16.25
CA VAL A 633 50.02 29.06 16.28
C VAL A 633 50.51 27.57 16.43
N ASP A 634 51.30 27.16 15.42
CA ASP A 634 52.43 26.19 15.33
C ASP A 634 52.39 24.79 15.98
N CYS A 635 52.50 23.74 15.14
CA CYS A 635 53.79 23.08 14.82
C CYS A 635 53.63 21.96 13.76
N ILE A 636 54.62 21.80 12.87
CA ILE A 636 54.75 20.70 11.88
C ILE A 636 56.12 20.00 12.10
N PRO A 637 56.30 18.72 11.76
CA PRO A 637 57.06 18.39 10.54
C PRO A 637 56.37 17.37 9.60
N GLU A 638 56.84 17.31 8.35
CA GLU A 638 56.28 16.53 7.24
C GLU A 638 57.04 15.19 7.00
N GLU A 639 57.11 14.76 5.73
CA GLU A 639 57.85 13.60 5.14
C GLU A 639 57.07 12.26 5.04
N TYR A 640 57.02 11.56 3.89
CA TYR A 640 57.48 11.88 2.51
C TYR A 640 56.62 11.15 1.44
N GLU A 641 56.62 11.63 0.19
CA GLU A 641 55.98 10.98 -0.97
C GLU A 641 56.74 9.76 -1.53
N GLY A 642 56.04 8.95 -2.36
CA GLY A 642 56.65 8.01 -3.32
C GLY A 642 55.81 7.88 -4.60
N GLN A 643 56.39 8.17 -5.76
CA GLN A 643 55.70 8.29 -7.06
C GLN A 643 56.14 7.24 -8.10
N ALA A 644 55.22 6.84 -9.00
CA ALA A 644 55.40 6.44 -10.42
C ALA A 644 54.17 5.62 -10.90
N GLY A 645 53.67 5.67 -12.14
CA GLY A 645 54.00 6.49 -13.32
C GLY A 645 52.86 6.42 -14.36
N GLN A 646 52.94 7.18 -15.47
CA GLN A 646 51.88 7.31 -16.50
C GLN A 646 52.29 6.66 -17.85
N ASP A 647 51.34 6.41 -18.77
CA ASP A 647 51.54 6.66 -20.23
C ASP A 647 50.26 6.52 -21.11
N LEU A 648 50.30 7.04 -22.36
CA LEU A 648 49.19 7.19 -23.35
C LEU A 648 49.68 7.03 -24.83
N GLU A 649 48.90 7.09 -25.93
CA GLU A 649 47.45 7.28 -26.18
C GLU A 649 47.00 6.59 -27.51
N SER A 650 45.77 6.06 -27.53
CA SER A 650 44.83 6.08 -28.69
C SER A 650 44.85 5.08 -29.87
N LYS A 651 43.61 4.79 -30.32
CA LYS A 651 43.11 4.54 -31.70
C LYS A 651 43.37 3.20 -32.42
N LYS A 652 42.49 2.95 -33.41
CA LYS A 652 42.28 1.76 -34.26
C LYS A 652 42.64 2.11 -35.74
N PRO A 653 42.40 1.28 -36.79
CA PRO A 653 41.95 -0.13 -36.89
C PRO A 653 42.73 -0.97 -37.97
N VAL A 654 42.14 -2.11 -38.40
CA VAL A 654 42.24 -2.81 -39.72
C VAL A 654 42.95 -4.19 -39.72
N ASN A 655 42.35 -5.11 -40.48
CA ASN A 655 42.68 -6.52 -40.77
C ASN A 655 42.98 -6.64 -42.29
N PRO A 656 43.72 -7.64 -42.83
CA PRO A 656 43.16 -9.01 -42.92
C PRO A 656 44.13 -10.23 -43.03
N VAL A 657 43.62 -11.41 -42.63
CA VAL A 657 43.65 -12.74 -43.32
C VAL A 657 44.95 -13.16 -44.02
N GLN A 658 45.62 -14.27 -43.66
CA GLN A 658 45.16 -15.69 -43.59
C GLN A 658 45.89 -16.44 -42.41
N HIS A 659 45.84 -17.76 -42.15
CA HIS A 659 45.34 -18.95 -42.87
C HIS A 659 44.78 -20.02 -41.89
N VAL A 660 44.19 -21.10 -42.44
CA VAL A 660 43.48 -22.23 -41.79
C VAL A 660 43.88 -23.53 -42.56
N PRO A 661 44.04 -24.76 -42.01
CA PRO A 661 43.20 -25.50 -41.03
C PRO A 661 44.00 -26.25 -39.92
N ILE A 662 43.44 -27.12 -39.04
CA ILE A 662 42.06 -27.64 -38.80
C ILE A 662 41.68 -27.37 -37.31
N GLU A 663 40.77 -28.00 -36.54
CA GLU A 663 39.87 -29.18 -36.61
C GLU A 663 38.39 -28.81 -36.29
N LYS A 664 37.48 -29.78 -36.38
CA LYS A 664 36.03 -29.70 -36.04
C LYS A 664 35.73 -30.67 -34.86
N GLU A 665 34.58 -30.75 -34.20
CA GLU A 665 33.28 -30.08 -34.42
C GLU A 665 32.56 -29.64 -33.11
N PRO A 666 31.33 -30.06 -32.70
CA PRO A 666 30.33 -29.15 -32.12
C PRO A 666 30.16 -29.42 -30.59
N GLY A 667 29.11 -29.09 -29.84
CA GLY A 667 27.70 -28.80 -30.11
C GLY A 667 26.91 -29.09 -28.82
N SER A 668 25.77 -28.43 -28.59
CA SER A 668 25.00 -28.58 -27.35
C SER A 668 24.18 -29.89 -27.31
N PRO A 669 24.10 -30.59 -26.16
CA PRO A 669 23.07 -31.59 -25.93
C PRO A 669 21.81 -30.95 -25.30
N ASP A 670 20.75 -30.80 -26.09
CA ASP A 670 19.39 -30.59 -25.57
C ASP A 670 18.82 -31.96 -25.11
N GLY A 671 19.04 -32.32 -23.84
CA GLY A 671 18.74 -33.67 -23.32
C GLY A 671 18.14 -33.71 -21.90
N VAL A 672 16.83 -33.98 -21.79
CA VAL A 672 16.08 -33.98 -20.50
C VAL A 672 16.53 -35.10 -19.53
N ASN A 673 17.34 -36.08 -19.98
CA ASN A 673 17.82 -37.17 -19.14
C ASN A 673 19.20 -36.92 -18.49
N GLU A 674 20.02 -35.98 -19.00
CA GLU A 674 21.42 -35.81 -18.58
C GLU A 674 21.60 -34.91 -17.33
N ILE A 675 20.50 -34.30 -16.86
CA ILE A 675 20.48 -33.42 -15.67
C ILE A 675 20.17 -34.22 -14.38
N ARG A 676 19.84 -35.52 -14.49
CA ARG A 676 19.34 -36.32 -13.35
C ARG A 676 20.38 -36.66 -12.29
N ASP A 677 21.65 -36.79 -12.66
CA ASP A 677 22.69 -37.35 -11.76
C ASP A 677 23.40 -36.29 -10.88
N LEU A 678 22.93 -35.04 -10.91
CA LEU A 678 23.45 -33.93 -10.08
C LEU A 678 22.60 -33.61 -8.84
N ILE A 679 21.49 -34.32 -8.59
CA ILE A 679 20.55 -34.00 -7.50
C ILE A 679 20.11 -35.26 -6.73
N ASN A 680 21.04 -35.87 -5.98
CA ASN A 680 20.80 -36.40 -4.62
C ASN A 680 22.06 -37.05 -4.01
N PRO A 681 22.50 -36.66 -2.80
CA PRO A 681 23.34 -37.53 -1.98
C PRO A 681 22.48 -38.64 -1.37
N VAL A 682 22.98 -39.88 -1.38
CA VAL A 682 22.31 -41.04 -0.78
C VAL A 682 22.39 -40.98 0.74
N LEU A 683 21.28 -41.24 1.41
CA LEU A 683 21.24 -41.80 2.77
C LEU A 683 20.14 -42.87 2.83
N GLU A 684 20.53 -44.08 3.21
CA GLU A 684 19.62 -45.21 3.44
C GLU A 684 18.89 -45.05 4.79
N VAL A 685 17.73 -45.72 4.94
CA VAL A 685 17.47 -46.68 6.03
C VAL A 685 16.10 -47.35 5.84
N VAL A 686 16.14 -48.68 5.64
CA VAL A 686 15.13 -49.70 5.97
C VAL A 686 13.66 -49.51 5.52
N GLU A 687 13.26 -50.32 4.54
CA GLU A 687 11.86 -50.65 4.25
C GLU A 687 11.25 -51.60 5.29
N LYS A 688 9.91 -51.71 5.28
CA LYS A 688 9.24 -52.96 5.67
C LYS A 688 8.00 -53.20 4.82
N ASP A 689 7.91 -54.39 4.24
CA ASP A 689 6.89 -54.80 3.27
C ASP A 689 5.44 -54.67 3.77
N SER A 690 4.49 -54.42 2.86
CA SER A 690 3.83 -55.53 2.15
C SER A 690 2.60 -55.13 1.32
N SER A 691 2.39 -55.86 0.21
CA SER A 691 1.13 -56.03 -0.55
C SER A 691 0.50 -54.78 -1.23
N GLN A 692 -0.36 -54.92 -2.25
CA GLN A 692 -0.33 -55.70 -3.52
C GLN A 692 -1.63 -55.36 -4.28
N LEU A 693 -1.56 -55.04 -5.59
CA LEU A 693 -2.67 -55.19 -6.57
C LEU A 693 -3.92 -54.27 -6.32
N THR A 694 -4.84 -53.96 -7.26
CA THR A 694 -4.89 -54.04 -8.74
C THR A 694 -5.87 -52.97 -9.29
N ASN A 695 -5.89 -52.79 -10.62
CA ASN A 695 -6.92 -52.03 -11.34
C ASN A 695 -8.34 -52.63 -11.14
N GLY A 696 -9.41 -51.81 -11.23
CA GLY A 696 -10.79 -52.30 -11.25
C GLY A 696 -11.85 -51.19 -11.41
N MET A 697 -12.33 -50.97 -12.63
CA MET A 697 -13.22 -49.86 -13.03
C MET A 697 -14.66 -50.35 -13.33
N LEU A 698 -15.67 -49.51 -13.02
CA LEU A 698 -17.08 -49.43 -13.51
C LEU A 698 -18.30 -49.91 -12.65
N SER A 699 -19.31 -49.01 -12.66
CA SER A 699 -20.77 -49.20 -12.82
C SER A 699 -21.73 -49.62 -11.68
N LEU A 700 -22.83 -48.84 -11.59
CA LEU A 700 -24.25 -49.11 -11.24
C LEU A 700 -24.56 -49.93 -9.94
N GLU A 701 -25.59 -49.61 -9.15
CA GLU A 701 -27.01 -49.55 -9.55
C GLU A 701 -27.88 -48.68 -8.58
N GLU A 702 -29.21 -48.67 -8.76
CA GLU A 702 -30.22 -47.92 -7.96
C GLU A 702 -30.73 -48.76 -6.75
N GLY A 703 -31.38 -48.17 -5.72
CA GLY A 703 -31.77 -48.97 -4.53
C GLY A 703 -32.49 -48.37 -3.31
N ASP A 704 -33.47 -47.48 -3.51
CA ASP A 704 -34.77 -47.42 -2.78
C ASP A 704 -34.96 -47.24 -1.22
N GLU A 705 -36.23 -47.01 -0.88
CA GLU A 705 -37.01 -47.04 0.39
C GLU A 705 -36.77 -46.06 1.57
N VAL A 706 -37.80 -45.21 1.74
CA VAL A 706 -38.14 -44.39 2.92
C VAL A 706 -38.73 -45.22 4.07
N LYS A 707 -38.43 -44.88 5.34
CA LYS A 707 -39.32 -45.18 6.49
C LYS A 707 -39.51 -43.98 7.44
N HIS A 708 -40.78 -43.72 7.78
CA HIS A 708 -41.23 -42.75 8.79
C HIS A 708 -41.16 -43.34 10.22
N ILE A 709 -41.62 -42.54 11.21
CA ILE A 709 -42.08 -42.85 12.59
C ILE A 709 -41.15 -42.29 13.70
N THR A 710 -41.62 -41.65 14.79
CA THR A 710 -42.87 -40.91 15.12
C THR A 710 -42.60 -40.08 16.39
N THR A 711 -43.30 -38.95 16.57
CA THR A 711 -43.23 -38.10 17.76
C THR A 711 -43.84 -38.76 19.02
N VAL A 712 -43.25 -38.53 20.20
CA VAL A 712 -43.91 -38.72 21.50
C VAL A 712 -43.72 -37.46 22.35
N THR A 713 -44.76 -37.11 23.11
CA THR A 713 -44.87 -35.86 23.89
C THR A 713 -45.19 -36.19 25.33
N ASP A 714 -44.66 -35.42 26.28
CA ASP A 714 -45.23 -35.16 27.61
C ASP A 714 -44.34 -34.12 28.35
N MET A 715 -44.75 -33.35 29.36
CA MET A 715 -46.01 -32.66 29.75
C MET A 715 -45.72 -32.00 31.14
N VAL A 716 -46.69 -31.24 31.72
CA VAL A 716 -46.69 -30.77 33.14
C VAL A 716 -45.66 -29.65 33.50
N GLN A 717 -45.96 -28.60 34.27
CA GLN A 717 -47.15 -27.73 34.40
C GLN A 717 -46.83 -26.50 35.31
N GLY A 718 -47.54 -25.38 35.12
CA GLY A 718 -47.60 -24.26 36.07
C GLY A 718 -46.41 -23.28 36.05
N SER A 719 -46.52 -22.03 36.52
CA SER A 719 -47.66 -21.34 37.15
C SER A 719 -47.70 -19.85 36.78
N SER A 720 -48.88 -19.23 36.85
CA SER A 720 -49.07 -17.82 36.44
C SER A 720 -48.48 -16.78 37.39
N ARG A 721 -48.11 -15.61 36.84
CA ARG A 721 -48.66 -14.33 37.32
C ARG A 721 -48.66 -13.26 36.22
N LYS A 722 -49.78 -12.53 36.13
CA LYS A 722 -49.96 -11.34 35.27
C LYS A 722 -49.46 -10.09 36.01
N TYR A 723 -49.07 -9.06 35.29
CA TYR A 723 -49.58 -7.71 35.54
C TYR A 723 -49.61 -6.89 34.24
N ASN A 724 -50.68 -6.11 34.03
CA ASN A 724 -50.82 -5.16 32.94
C ASN A 724 -50.45 -3.76 33.45
N SER A 725 -49.83 -2.92 32.61
CA SER A 725 -50.18 -1.49 32.36
C SER A 725 -49.00 -0.69 31.78
N VAL A 726 -49.14 0.43 31.07
CA VAL A 726 -50.04 0.89 29.97
C VAL A 726 -49.78 2.40 29.75
N PHE A 727 -49.86 2.86 28.50
CA PHE A 727 -49.92 4.26 28.02
C PHE A 727 -48.71 5.19 28.10
N ARG A 728 -48.46 5.81 26.93
CA ARG A 728 -48.14 7.24 26.66
C ARG A 728 -46.81 7.80 27.18
N LEU A 729 -46.18 8.74 26.46
CA LEU A 729 -46.70 9.59 25.36
C LEU A 729 -45.84 9.44 24.10
#